data_AF-D8M1M5-F1
#
_entry.id   AF-D8M1M5-F1
#
_cell.length_a   1.000
_cell.length_b   1.000
_cell.length_c   1.000
_cell.angle_alpha   90.00
_cell.angle_beta   90.00
_cell.angle_gamma   90.00
#
_symmetry.space_group_name_H-M   'P 1'
#
loop_
_entity.id
_entity.type
_entity.pdbx_description
1 polymer ?
#
loop_
_entity_poly.entity_id
_entity_poly.type
_entity_poly.pdbx_seq_one_letter_code
_entity_poly.pdbx_strand_id
1 'polypeptide(L)'
;MSFNNSISYEEEVTPVKFNAVAILPKPGDNVAVAINEIPMGSLVELLDGNIVSISHTVLEGHRFAVKRIEENDGLYSWGMQFGTALKTIQPGEYIMNERGRKALKIVDPLFNWPKEANFDDRIVSYVLDEENFTPAPPMELVPNYQNETFLGYYRDERRGVGTRNYVVVFSASSLCSTPSQSLRSRQHRPARNARLCPRILSPQTRERSSETKPNNDSLVLRTLSGLLVHPNVGAAIVVFHPSYRQSRSFFFSRDFVAQTSLLSSLSSMGFDASSLPISWISLESAQSDEASLRASVLEGVSIAAKTKRSPQPLASLCVALQCGGSDAFSGITANPLQGAIAEHLIHRGGSAILAETDELMGADAYILDKVRNVETAKAFMATQAHYEAVANLHGVSGQANPSGGNFYRGLYNITLKSLGAAMKKTENTRLEGVLRYAERIGEKPRGYYFMDTPGNDIESVTGQVAGGCNVIMFSTGNGSITNFPFTLKLLTTSKRYHRLEKDLDINAGRLLEGVPLEELVQESVEQVLRVAEGRRTFGERAEHSQIQIWRNWYCESEADVARYANAVAPSRVPFATTSIELRPLYFDGLRFEKEIGWVDSTRHAKGEQVAARAGLVVFPTSLCSGQIAAIIADTLRDYKRGNGETQYMKLLDECFSGFSGFSGFPISEKGEVTFVESLVHTEGCAEGYGESALDGMKNYDRVAMGHMLHPFSRFVFMVEHGCEKSLLSYFDLHFREDCGVEMGKFGQASVQKDGGIHNTVKKVGFLEVHYSRLFRGSSRQ
;
A
#
# COMPACT_ATOMS: atom_id res chain seq x y z
N MET A 1 -36.33 -25.06 -57.04
CA MET A 1 -35.35 -24.34 -56.20
C MET A 1 -34.95 -25.27 -55.06
N SER A 2 -33.80 -25.93 -55.21
CA SER A 2 -33.21 -26.80 -54.20
C SER A 2 -32.46 -25.93 -53.18
N PHE A 3 -32.93 -25.92 -51.93
CA PHE A 3 -32.19 -25.32 -50.83
C PHE A 3 -31.11 -26.30 -50.39
N ASN A 4 -29.85 -25.94 -50.67
CA ASN A 4 -28.66 -26.60 -50.14
C ASN A 4 -28.65 -26.43 -48.62
N ASN A 5 -28.78 -27.54 -47.89
CA ASN A 5 -28.30 -27.64 -46.51
C ASN A 5 -26.77 -27.74 -46.55
N SER A 6 -26.09 -26.61 -46.49
CA SER A 6 -24.67 -26.58 -46.13
C SER A 6 -24.55 -26.85 -44.64
N ILE A 7 -24.25 -28.10 -44.29
CA ILE A 7 -23.72 -28.46 -42.97
C ILE A 7 -22.35 -27.77 -42.86
N SER A 8 -22.24 -26.78 -41.98
CA SER A 8 -20.94 -26.24 -41.58
C SER A 8 -20.19 -27.35 -40.85
N TYR A 9 -19.03 -27.75 -41.38
CA TYR A 9 -18.09 -28.58 -40.66
C TYR A 9 -17.72 -27.86 -39.35
N GLU A 10 -17.92 -28.52 -38.21
CA GLU A 10 -17.32 -28.11 -36.94
C GLU A 10 -15.80 -28.01 -37.18
N GLU A 11 -15.23 -26.81 -36.99
CA GLU A 11 -13.78 -26.64 -36.97
C GLU A 11 -13.21 -27.65 -35.96
N GLU A 12 -12.26 -28.49 -36.39
CA GLU A 12 -11.55 -29.39 -35.49
C GLU A 12 -10.93 -28.57 -34.36
N VAL A 13 -11.52 -28.68 -33.16
CA VAL A 13 -11.06 -27.97 -31.96
C VAL A 13 -9.69 -28.53 -31.60
N THR A 14 -8.64 -27.87 -32.09
CA THR A 14 -7.26 -28.27 -31.85
C THR A 14 -6.91 -28.01 -30.38
N PRO A 15 -6.43 -29.00 -29.62
CA PRO A 15 -6.02 -28.79 -28.24
C PRO A 15 -4.94 -27.71 -28.12
N VAL A 16 -5.11 -26.81 -27.16
CA VAL A 16 -4.11 -25.78 -26.85
C VAL A 16 -3.04 -26.40 -25.96
N LYS A 17 -1.76 -26.12 -26.27
CA LYS A 17 -0.63 -26.59 -25.45
C LYS A 17 -0.66 -25.94 -24.06
N PHE A 18 -0.37 -26.73 -23.02
CA PHE A 18 -0.34 -26.26 -21.62
C PHE A 18 0.40 -24.93 -21.43
N ASN A 19 1.66 -24.84 -21.89
CA ASN A 19 2.51 -23.66 -21.70
C ASN A 19 1.98 -22.38 -22.38
N ALA A 20 1.01 -22.48 -23.30
CA ALA A 20 0.38 -21.33 -23.91
C ALA A 20 -0.75 -20.71 -23.06
N VAL A 21 -1.26 -21.47 -22.07
CA VAL A 21 -2.45 -21.08 -21.29
C VAL A 21 -2.26 -21.17 -19.79
N ALA A 22 -1.26 -21.91 -19.30
CA ALA A 22 -1.06 -22.13 -17.88
C ALA A 22 0.41 -22.37 -17.49
N ILE A 23 0.70 -22.24 -16.20
CA ILE A 23 1.99 -22.52 -15.58
C ILE A 23 1.81 -23.34 -14.30
N LEU A 24 2.72 -24.29 -14.05
CA LEU A 24 2.88 -24.92 -12.74
C LEU A 24 3.92 -24.13 -11.93
N PRO A 25 3.59 -23.64 -10.72
CA PRO A 25 4.57 -22.95 -9.88
C PRO A 25 5.79 -23.81 -9.54
N LYS A 26 5.60 -25.11 -9.27
CA LYS A 26 6.69 -26.09 -9.13
C LYS A 26 6.32 -27.41 -9.82
N PRO A 27 7.27 -28.11 -10.45
CA PRO A 27 7.04 -29.47 -10.94
C PRO A 27 6.52 -30.37 -9.81
N GLY A 28 5.44 -31.10 -10.08
CA GLY A 28 4.79 -31.97 -9.10
C GLY A 28 3.45 -31.44 -8.59
N ASP A 29 3.24 -30.12 -8.59
CA ASP A 29 1.98 -29.47 -8.23
C ASP A 29 0.80 -30.10 -9.01
N ASN A 30 -0.35 -30.23 -8.34
CA ASN A 30 -1.56 -30.86 -8.91
C ASN A 30 -2.58 -29.85 -9.44
N VAL A 31 -2.31 -28.54 -9.30
CA VAL A 31 -3.10 -27.46 -9.88
C VAL A 31 -2.19 -26.49 -10.63
N ALA A 32 -2.67 -25.93 -11.73
CA ALA A 32 -1.95 -24.95 -12.54
C ALA A 32 -2.61 -23.57 -12.48
N VAL A 33 -1.80 -22.52 -12.64
CA VAL A 33 -2.25 -21.13 -12.71
C VAL A 33 -2.45 -20.75 -14.17
N ALA A 34 -3.64 -20.29 -14.53
CA ALA A 34 -3.92 -19.82 -15.88
C ALA A 34 -3.20 -18.48 -16.13
N ILE A 35 -2.44 -18.38 -17.23
CA ILE A 35 -1.73 -17.12 -17.62
C ILE A 35 -2.60 -16.20 -18.47
N ASN A 36 -3.71 -16.71 -18.99
CA ASN A 36 -4.76 -16.00 -19.71
C ASN A 36 -6.13 -16.56 -19.31
N GLU A 37 -7.22 -15.91 -19.72
CA GLU A 37 -8.54 -16.51 -19.60
C GLU A 37 -8.64 -17.76 -20.50
N ILE A 38 -9.16 -18.86 -19.94
CA ILE A 38 -9.37 -20.12 -20.63
C ILE A 38 -10.88 -20.39 -20.71
N PRO A 39 -11.51 -20.28 -21.89
CA PRO A 39 -12.95 -20.48 -22.04
C PRO A 39 -13.40 -21.90 -21.64
N MET A 40 -14.60 -22.02 -21.08
CA MET A 40 -15.26 -23.31 -20.87
C MET A 40 -15.29 -24.15 -22.16
N GLY A 41 -15.03 -25.45 -22.04
CA GLY A 41 -15.01 -26.39 -23.15
C GLY A 41 -13.70 -26.44 -23.92
N SER A 42 -12.77 -25.51 -23.67
CA SER A 42 -11.42 -25.54 -24.27
C SER A 42 -10.72 -26.86 -23.98
N LEU A 43 -10.08 -27.44 -24.99
CA LEU A 43 -9.24 -28.62 -24.85
C LEU A 43 -7.80 -28.19 -24.57
N VAL A 44 -7.23 -28.65 -23.46
CA VAL A 44 -5.84 -28.36 -23.07
C VAL A 44 -5.05 -29.67 -23.03
N GLU A 45 -3.94 -29.71 -23.77
CA GLU A 45 -2.97 -30.80 -23.68
C GLU A 45 -2.02 -30.52 -22.51
N LEU A 46 -2.15 -31.31 -21.45
CA LEU A 46 -1.36 -31.21 -20.22
C LEU A 46 0.10 -31.65 -20.44
N LEU A 47 0.96 -31.36 -19.46
CA LEU A 47 2.39 -31.69 -19.51
C LEU A 47 2.69 -33.20 -19.62
N ASP A 48 1.75 -34.06 -19.22
CA ASP A 48 1.85 -35.52 -19.34
C ASP A 48 1.29 -36.05 -20.68
N GLY A 49 0.84 -35.16 -21.58
CA GLY A 49 0.25 -35.48 -22.88
C GLY A 49 -1.25 -35.77 -22.83
N ASN A 50 -1.88 -35.80 -21.65
CA ASN A 50 -3.33 -36.00 -21.55
C ASN A 50 -4.09 -34.75 -22.02
N ILE A 51 -5.16 -34.95 -22.78
CA ILE A 51 -6.05 -33.87 -23.20
C ILE A 51 -7.21 -33.80 -22.23
N VAL A 52 -7.45 -32.62 -21.67
CA VAL A 52 -8.53 -32.36 -20.71
C VAL A 52 -9.43 -31.24 -21.22
N SER A 53 -10.72 -31.32 -20.92
CA SER A 53 -11.68 -30.25 -21.21
C SER A 53 -11.88 -29.37 -19.98
N ILE A 54 -11.87 -28.05 -20.16
CA ILE A 54 -12.02 -27.07 -19.10
C ILE A 54 -13.49 -26.95 -18.69
N SER A 55 -13.79 -27.23 -17.42
CA SER A 55 -15.19 -27.39 -16.97
C SER A 55 -15.97 -26.08 -16.86
N HIS A 56 -15.28 -24.97 -16.62
CA HIS A 56 -15.82 -23.62 -16.49
C HIS A 56 -14.78 -22.63 -17.03
N THR A 57 -15.17 -21.44 -17.49
CA THR A 57 -14.21 -20.42 -17.89
C THR A 57 -13.28 -20.09 -16.72
N VAL A 58 -11.98 -20.36 -16.86
CA VAL A 58 -10.95 -20.09 -15.85
C VAL A 58 -10.33 -18.74 -16.14
N LEU A 59 -10.39 -17.82 -15.18
CA LEU A 59 -9.86 -16.47 -15.36
C LEU A 59 -8.32 -16.43 -15.25
N GLU A 60 -7.70 -15.40 -15.81
CA GLU A 60 -6.27 -15.12 -15.63
C GLU A 60 -5.90 -15.09 -14.13
N GLY A 61 -4.87 -15.86 -13.75
CA GLY A 61 -4.40 -16.02 -12.37
C GLY A 61 -5.16 -17.07 -11.54
N HIS A 62 -6.30 -17.56 -12.02
CA HIS A 62 -7.07 -18.61 -11.34
C HIS A 62 -6.52 -20.00 -11.64
N ARG A 63 -6.99 -21.00 -10.88
CA ARG A 63 -6.44 -22.35 -10.93
C ARG A 63 -7.42 -23.39 -11.46
N PHE A 64 -6.86 -24.37 -12.14
CA PHE A 64 -7.55 -25.60 -12.50
C PHE A 64 -6.69 -26.83 -12.15
N ALA A 65 -7.33 -27.96 -11.91
CA ALA A 65 -6.65 -29.22 -11.63
C ALA A 65 -5.94 -29.74 -12.89
N VAL A 66 -4.68 -30.16 -12.75
CA VAL A 66 -3.94 -30.86 -13.82
C VAL A 66 -3.80 -32.36 -13.54
N LYS A 67 -4.19 -32.80 -12.35
CA LYS A 67 -4.22 -34.20 -11.94
C LYS A 67 -5.55 -34.47 -11.24
N ARG A 68 -5.92 -35.74 -11.17
CA ARG A 68 -7.02 -36.18 -10.33
C ARG A 68 -6.60 -36.04 -8.86
N ILE A 69 -7.47 -35.49 -8.02
CA ILE A 69 -7.24 -35.25 -6.59
C ILE A 69 -8.40 -35.91 -5.85
N GLU A 70 -8.14 -36.89 -4.99
CA GLU A 70 -9.22 -37.58 -4.29
C GLU A 70 -9.79 -36.73 -3.14
N GLU A 71 -10.99 -37.07 -2.68
CA GLU A 71 -11.57 -36.44 -1.51
C GLU A 71 -10.63 -36.57 -0.29
N ASN A 72 -10.43 -35.47 0.44
CA ASN A 72 -9.48 -35.34 1.54
C ASN A 72 -7.98 -35.33 1.17
N ASP A 73 -7.63 -35.40 -0.12
CA ASP A 73 -6.25 -35.16 -0.56
C ASP A 73 -5.91 -33.65 -0.59
N GLY A 74 -4.62 -33.35 -0.49
CA GLY A 74 -4.10 -31.98 -0.55
C GLY A 74 -4.06 -31.39 -1.95
N LEU A 75 -4.35 -30.10 -2.07
CA LEU A 75 -4.05 -29.28 -3.25
C LEU A 75 -2.70 -28.58 -3.04
N TYR A 76 -1.82 -28.66 -4.04
CA TYR A 76 -0.42 -28.24 -3.92
C TYR A 76 -0.06 -27.10 -4.88
N SER A 77 0.65 -26.10 -4.37
CA SER A 77 1.24 -25.00 -5.13
C SER A 77 2.62 -24.70 -4.53
N TRP A 78 3.64 -24.52 -5.36
CA TRP A 78 5.04 -24.41 -4.92
C TRP A 78 5.52 -25.63 -4.11
N GLY A 79 4.95 -26.82 -4.37
CA GLY A 79 5.21 -28.04 -3.62
C GLY A 79 4.62 -28.07 -2.20
N MET A 80 3.79 -27.11 -1.83
CA MET A 80 3.18 -27.01 -0.50
C MET A 80 1.66 -27.06 -0.57
N GLN A 81 1.06 -27.73 0.42
CA GLN A 81 -0.38 -27.85 0.50
C GLN A 81 -1.00 -26.48 0.83
N PHE A 82 -1.97 -26.04 0.04
CA PHE A 82 -2.73 -24.81 0.31
C PHE A 82 -4.21 -25.05 0.64
N GLY A 83 -4.69 -26.28 0.50
CA GLY A 83 -6.05 -26.66 0.84
C GLY A 83 -6.27 -28.17 0.77
N THR A 84 -7.48 -28.60 1.11
CA THR A 84 -7.89 -30.01 1.10
C THR A 84 -9.15 -30.17 0.27
N ALA A 85 -9.18 -31.19 -0.60
CA ALA A 85 -10.31 -31.46 -1.46
C ALA A 85 -11.55 -31.90 -0.65
N LEU A 86 -12.71 -31.29 -0.95
CA LEU A 86 -14.01 -31.62 -0.34
C LEU A 86 -14.72 -32.78 -1.05
N LYS A 87 -14.28 -33.10 -2.26
CA LYS A 87 -14.77 -34.16 -3.13
C LYS A 87 -13.66 -34.48 -4.13
N THR A 88 -13.73 -35.62 -4.80
CA THR A 88 -12.80 -35.91 -5.89
C THR A 88 -12.87 -34.82 -6.97
N ILE A 89 -11.71 -34.24 -7.31
CA ILE A 89 -11.55 -33.20 -8.33
C ILE A 89 -10.92 -33.83 -9.58
N GLN A 90 -11.55 -33.62 -10.74
CA GLN A 90 -11.04 -34.14 -12.02
C GLN A 90 -10.10 -33.13 -12.70
N PRO A 91 -9.12 -33.60 -13.50
CA PRO A 91 -8.33 -32.72 -14.36
C PRO A 91 -9.21 -31.81 -15.23
N GLY A 92 -8.86 -30.53 -15.35
CA GLY A 92 -9.64 -29.50 -16.06
C GLY A 92 -10.70 -28.80 -15.20
N GLU A 93 -10.94 -29.24 -13.96
CA GLU A 93 -11.87 -28.57 -13.06
C GLU A 93 -11.29 -27.29 -12.46
N TYR A 94 -12.10 -26.23 -12.44
CA TYR A 94 -11.80 -24.96 -11.77
C TYR A 94 -11.72 -25.17 -10.25
N ILE A 95 -10.60 -24.79 -9.63
CA ILE A 95 -10.38 -24.81 -8.18
C ILE A 95 -11.06 -23.62 -7.48
N MET A 96 -11.98 -23.89 -6.55
CA MET A 96 -12.76 -22.85 -5.86
C MET A 96 -13.11 -23.26 -4.42
N ASN A 97 -12.81 -22.39 -3.45
CA ASN A 97 -13.28 -22.52 -2.07
C ASN A 97 -14.54 -21.66 -1.84
N GLU A 98 -15.23 -21.90 -0.72
CA GLU A 98 -16.49 -21.21 -0.42
C GLU A 98 -16.32 -19.70 -0.23
N ARG A 99 -15.18 -19.27 0.33
CA ARG A 99 -14.85 -17.86 0.56
C ARG A 99 -14.64 -17.12 -0.77
N GLY A 100 -13.85 -17.70 -1.69
CA GLY A 100 -13.67 -17.18 -3.04
C GLY A 100 -14.97 -17.14 -3.82
N ARG A 101 -15.79 -18.19 -3.73
CA ARG A 101 -17.11 -18.23 -4.39
C ARG A 101 -18.02 -17.09 -3.95
N LYS A 102 -18.06 -16.78 -2.65
CA LYS A 102 -18.85 -15.65 -2.10
C LYS A 102 -18.30 -14.31 -2.57
N ALA A 103 -16.98 -14.10 -2.47
CA ALA A 103 -16.34 -12.84 -2.86
C ALA A 103 -16.50 -12.56 -4.37
N LEU A 104 -16.28 -13.56 -5.22
CA LEU A 104 -16.32 -13.42 -6.68
C LEU A 104 -17.74 -13.17 -7.21
N LYS A 105 -18.77 -13.76 -6.58
CA LYS A 105 -20.17 -13.47 -6.93
C LYS A 105 -20.58 -12.02 -6.65
N ILE A 106 -19.94 -11.36 -5.69
CA ILE A 106 -20.17 -9.92 -5.43
C ILE A 106 -19.51 -9.08 -6.54
N VAL A 107 -18.32 -9.49 -6.99
CA VAL A 107 -17.55 -8.74 -8.00
C VAL A 107 -18.17 -8.86 -9.39
N ASP A 108 -18.59 -10.05 -9.79
CA ASP A 108 -19.27 -10.29 -11.07
C ASP A 108 -20.39 -11.32 -10.90
N PRO A 109 -21.63 -10.89 -10.60
CA PRO A 109 -22.75 -11.80 -10.36
C PRO A 109 -23.25 -12.52 -11.63
N LEU A 110 -22.87 -12.05 -12.83
CA LEU A 110 -23.33 -12.62 -14.10
C LEU A 110 -22.35 -13.66 -14.67
N PHE A 111 -21.13 -13.71 -14.16
CA PHE A 111 -20.14 -14.70 -14.57
C PHE A 111 -20.54 -16.12 -14.13
N ASN A 112 -20.23 -17.11 -14.98
CA ASN A 112 -20.55 -18.53 -14.75
C ASN A 112 -19.60 -19.19 -13.73
N TRP A 113 -19.65 -18.73 -12.48
CA TRP A 113 -18.84 -19.28 -11.38
C TRP A 113 -19.23 -20.73 -11.04
N PRO A 114 -18.28 -21.56 -10.57
CA PRO A 114 -18.60 -22.86 -9.99
C PRO A 114 -19.71 -22.76 -8.93
N LYS A 115 -20.71 -23.64 -9.04
CA LYS A 115 -21.90 -23.61 -8.15
C LYS A 115 -21.56 -24.00 -6.71
N GLU A 116 -20.60 -24.90 -6.54
CA GLU A 116 -20.15 -25.44 -5.26
C GLU A 116 -18.65 -25.28 -5.12
N ALA A 117 -18.17 -25.17 -3.88
CA ALA A 117 -16.74 -25.30 -3.58
C ALA A 117 -16.28 -26.75 -3.78
N ASN A 118 -15.04 -26.94 -4.23
CA ASN A 118 -14.40 -28.25 -4.35
C ASN A 118 -13.21 -28.45 -3.40
N PHE A 119 -12.80 -27.41 -2.67
CA PHE A 119 -11.79 -27.50 -1.62
C PHE A 119 -12.10 -26.57 -0.43
N ASP A 120 -11.48 -26.86 0.71
CA ASP A 120 -11.44 -25.99 1.89
C ASP A 120 -10.01 -25.63 2.30
N ASP A 121 -9.87 -24.71 3.25
CA ASP A 121 -8.59 -24.13 3.65
C ASP A 121 -7.81 -25.01 4.66
N ARG A 122 -8.19 -26.28 4.86
CA ARG A 122 -7.45 -27.19 5.74
C ARG A 122 -6.07 -27.49 5.13
N ILE A 123 -5.03 -27.32 5.94
CA ILE A 123 -3.64 -27.66 5.63
C ILE A 123 -3.00 -28.40 6.81
N VAL A 124 -1.93 -29.14 6.55
CA VAL A 124 -1.08 -29.68 7.62
C VAL A 124 -0.31 -28.53 8.27
N SER A 125 -0.57 -28.26 9.55
CA SER A 125 0.17 -27.25 10.30
C SER A 125 1.64 -27.65 10.46
N TYR A 126 2.54 -26.70 10.27
CA TYR A 126 3.96 -26.91 10.53
C TYR A 126 4.20 -27.09 12.03
N VAL A 127 5.02 -28.09 12.37
CA VAL A 127 5.48 -28.34 13.74
C VAL A 127 7.00 -28.31 13.71
N LEU A 128 7.59 -27.43 14.53
CA LEU A 128 9.04 -27.35 14.67
C LEU A 128 9.55 -28.60 15.42
N ASP A 129 10.31 -29.44 14.71
CA ASP A 129 11.04 -30.55 15.32
C ASP A 129 12.35 -30.03 15.92
N GLU A 130 12.31 -29.68 17.21
CA GLU A 130 13.48 -29.18 17.93
C GLU A 130 14.57 -30.24 18.14
N GLU A 131 14.18 -31.52 18.22
CA GLU A 131 15.11 -32.62 18.51
C GLU A 131 16.01 -32.92 17.30
N ASN A 132 15.46 -32.82 16.09
CA ASN A 132 16.18 -33.05 14.84
C ASN A 132 16.52 -31.76 14.08
N PHE A 133 16.39 -30.59 14.72
CA PHE A 133 16.67 -29.30 14.09
C PHE A 133 18.15 -29.21 13.66
N THR A 134 18.38 -28.98 12.36
CA THR A 134 19.72 -28.77 11.80
C THR A 134 19.91 -27.33 11.36
N PRO A 135 20.77 -26.54 12.04
CA PRO A 135 21.11 -25.18 11.63
C PRO A 135 21.64 -25.11 10.18
N ALA A 136 21.10 -24.19 9.38
CA ALA A 136 21.62 -23.95 8.05
C ALA A 136 22.99 -23.23 8.13
N PRO A 137 23.97 -23.59 7.27
CA PRO A 137 25.26 -22.92 7.24
C PRO A 137 25.13 -21.46 6.76
N PRO A 138 26.07 -20.56 7.12
CA PRO A 138 26.09 -19.21 6.57
C PRO A 138 26.16 -19.22 5.06
N MET A 139 25.52 -18.24 4.42
CA MET A 139 25.66 -18.05 2.98
C MET A 139 27.12 -17.74 2.62
N GLU A 140 27.62 -18.40 1.59
CA GLU A 140 28.99 -18.19 1.10
C GLU A 140 29.15 -16.77 0.54
N LEU A 141 30.29 -16.12 0.75
CA LEU A 141 30.54 -14.79 0.18
C LEU A 141 31.36 -14.92 -1.10
N VAL A 142 31.06 -14.10 -2.10
CA VAL A 142 31.83 -14.04 -3.36
C VAL A 142 33.26 -13.61 -3.03
N PRO A 143 34.31 -14.27 -3.57
CA PRO A 143 35.68 -13.84 -3.37
C PRO A 143 35.90 -12.38 -3.76
N ASN A 144 36.60 -11.61 -2.92
CA ASN A 144 36.88 -10.19 -3.12
C ASN A 144 35.65 -9.27 -3.22
N TYR A 145 34.48 -9.68 -2.70
CA TYR A 145 33.28 -8.84 -2.68
C TYR A 145 33.51 -7.46 -2.03
N GLN A 146 34.52 -7.33 -1.15
CA GLN A 146 34.88 -6.07 -0.51
C GLN A 146 35.36 -4.99 -1.51
N ASN A 147 35.79 -5.39 -2.70
CA ASN A 147 36.20 -4.48 -3.77
C ASN A 147 35.01 -3.99 -4.62
N GLU A 148 33.84 -4.61 -4.49
CA GLU A 148 32.64 -4.19 -5.20
C GLU A 148 32.04 -2.96 -4.50
N THR A 149 31.84 -1.89 -5.26
CA THR A 149 31.41 -0.60 -4.73
C THR A 149 30.28 0.01 -5.53
N PHE A 150 29.57 0.95 -4.90
CA PHE A 150 28.62 1.87 -5.55
C PHE A 150 28.89 3.30 -5.06
N LEU A 151 28.47 4.31 -5.83
CA LEU A 151 28.58 5.70 -5.40
C LEU A 151 27.55 6.05 -4.31
N GLY A 152 27.94 6.04 -3.04
CA GLY A 152 27.09 6.31 -1.88
C GLY A 152 27.53 7.51 -1.03
N TYR A 153 26.68 7.94 -0.09
CA TYR A 153 26.97 8.97 0.91
C TYR A 153 27.39 8.33 2.23
N TYR A 154 28.69 8.26 2.50
CA TYR A 154 29.17 7.85 3.81
C TYR A 154 28.73 8.85 4.89
N ARG A 155 28.20 8.34 6.00
CA ARG A 155 27.83 9.15 7.17
C ARG A 155 28.85 8.96 8.28
N ASP A 156 28.86 7.77 8.84
CA ASP A 156 29.77 7.28 9.86
C ASP A 156 29.56 5.76 10.01
N GLU A 157 30.35 5.11 10.85
CA GLU A 157 30.31 3.66 11.08
C GLU A 157 28.94 3.17 11.59
N ARG A 158 28.23 3.95 12.42
CA ARG A 158 26.96 3.55 13.05
C ARG A 158 25.74 3.80 12.16
N ARG A 159 25.76 4.91 11.43
CA ARG A 159 24.69 5.30 10.48
C ARG A 159 24.84 4.56 9.15
N GLY A 160 26.07 4.27 8.74
CA GLY A 160 26.39 3.58 7.50
C GLY A 160 26.37 4.48 6.26
N VAL A 161 25.97 3.91 5.13
CA VAL A 161 26.04 4.54 3.81
C VAL A 161 24.65 4.81 3.25
N GLY A 162 24.41 6.06 2.84
CA GLY A 162 23.17 6.51 2.22
C GLY A 162 23.19 6.36 0.70
N THR A 163 22.07 5.92 0.13
CA THR A 163 21.76 5.98 -1.31
C THR A 163 21.18 7.35 -1.70
N ARG A 164 20.75 8.13 -0.70
CA ARG A 164 20.18 9.48 -0.85
C ARG A 164 20.78 10.43 0.18
N ASN A 165 20.52 11.72 -0.02
CA ASN A 165 20.99 12.80 0.85
C ASN A 165 19.86 13.80 1.10
N TYR A 166 18.88 13.38 1.90
CA TYR A 166 17.68 14.15 2.18
C TYR A 166 17.82 15.05 3.39
N VAL A 167 17.12 16.18 3.37
CA VAL A 167 16.89 17.02 4.55
C VAL A 167 15.48 16.79 5.01
N VAL A 168 15.29 16.11 6.14
CA VAL A 168 13.96 15.74 6.62
C VAL A 168 13.44 16.77 7.61
N VAL A 169 12.16 17.10 7.51
CA VAL A 169 11.47 17.95 8.48
C VAL A 169 10.48 17.07 9.24
N PHE A 170 10.66 17.02 10.55
CA PHE A 170 9.93 16.16 11.46
C PHE A 170 9.03 17.02 12.34
N SER A 171 7.74 16.70 12.47
CA SER A 171 6.83 17.35 13.42
C SER A 171 6.52 16.41 14.57
N ALA A 172 6.88 16.79 15.78
CA ALA A 172 6.75 15.93 16.97
C ALA A 172 5.30 15.79 17.46
N SER A 173 4.40 16.73 17.15
CA SER A 173 2.97 16.61 17.47
C SER A 173 2.03 17.19 16.40
N SER A 174 0.73 16.88 16.47
CA SER A 174 -0.30 17.41 15.55
C SER A 174 -0.37 18.93 15.59
N LEU A 175 -0.04 19.54 16.72
CA LEU A 175 -0.03 20.99 16.92
C LEU A 175 1.05 21.67 16.04
N CYS A 176 2.12 20.96 15.72
CA CYS A 176 3.22 21.44 14.87
C CYS A 176 3.00 21.16 13.37
N SER A 177 1.88 20.52 13.00
CA SER A 177 1.68 20.01 11.63
C SER A 177 1.34 21.11 10.60
N THR A 178 0.68 22.19 11.01
CA THR A 178 0.22 23.27 10.10
C THR A 178 1.38 24.15 9.57
N PRO A 179 2.34 24.62 10.39
CA PRO A 179 3.48 25.41 9.88
C PRO A 179 4.37 24.61 8.92
N SER A 180 4.60 23.32 9.21
CA SER A 180 5.33 22.40 8.35
C SER A 180 4.64 22.19 6.98
N GLN A 181 3.30 22.20 6.94
CA GLN A 181 2.51 22.11 5.71
C GLN A 181 2.55 23.39 4.88
N SER A 182 2.49 24.56 5.52
CA SER A 182 2.58 25.86 4.84
C SER A 182 3.87 25.97 3.99
N LEU A 183 5.01 25.54 4.55
CA LEU A 183 6.29 25.55 3.82
C LEU A 183 6.31 24.63 2.60
N ARG A 184 5.63 23.49 2.65
CA ARG A 184 5.51 22.58 1.49
C ARG A 184 4.76 23.25 0.34
N SER A 185 3.64 23.91 0.63
CA SER A 185 2.82 24.59 -0.38
C SER A 185 3.46 25.83 -1.00
N ARG A 186 4.50 26.39 -0.38
CA ARG A 186 5.12 27.67 -0.79
C ARG A 186 6.55 27.55 -1.34
N GLN A 187 7.21 26.40 -1.20
CA GLN A 187 8.47 26.14 -1.90
C GLN A 187 8.20 25.79 -3.37
N HIS A 188 7.83 26.79 -4.17
CA HIS A 188 7.62 26.67 -5.63
C HIS A 188 8.88 26.24 -6.41
N ARG A 189 10.04 26.15 -5.76
CA ARG A 189 11.25 25.55 -6.29
C ARG A 189 12.00 24.86 -5.16
N PRO A 190 11.89 23.54 -4.99
CA PRO A 190 12.84 22.84 -4.15
C PRO A 190 14.21 23.10 -4.79
N ALA A 191 15.18 23.58 -4.00
CA ALA A 191 16.56 23.29 -4.34
C ALA A 191 16.61 21.77 -4.59
N ARG A 192 17.07 21.32 -5.75
CA ARG A 192 16.95 19.92 -6.26
C ARG A 192 17.31 18.80 -5.25
N ASN A 193 17.94 19.15 -4.12
CA ASN A 193 18.42 18.27 -3.07
C ASN A 193 17.62 18.33 -1.74
N ALA A 194 16.73 19.31 -1.55
CA ALA A 194 15.88 19.40 -0.36
C ALA A 194 14.58 18.64 -0.61
N ARG A 195 14.40 17.47 0.04
CA ARG A 195 13.11 16.79 0.06
C ARG A 195 12.46 16.97 1.42
N LEU A 196 11.50 17.89 1.48
CA LEU A 196 10.57 17.97 2.61
C LEU A 196 9.82 16.64 2.72
N CYS A 197 10.15 15.84 3.74
CA CYS A 197 9.39 14.64 4.06
C CYS A 197 7.99 15.10 4.53
N PRO A 198 6.90 14.78 3.81
CA PRO A 198 5.57 15.20 4.23
C PRO A 198 5.11 14.37 5.42
N ARG A 199 4.61 15.06 6.45
CA ARG A 199 3.56 14.61 7.37
C ARG A 199 3.83 13.25 8.06
N ILE A 200 4.55 13.26 9.18
CA ILE A 200 4.48 12.13 10.13
C ILE A 200 3.27 12.36 11.03
N LEU A 201 2.15 11.78 10.63
CA LEU A 201 1.01 11.61 11.53
C LEU A 201 1.42 10.53 12.54
N SER A 202 2.00 10.95 13.67
CA SER A 202 2.07 10.05 14.82
C SER A 202 0.63 9.69 15.21
N PRO A 203 0.28 8.39 15.32
CA PRO A 203 -1.09 7.94 15.62
C PRO A 203 -1.69 8.59 16.88
N GLN A 204 -0.86 8.85 17.89
CA GLN A 204 -1.27 9.47 19.14
C GLN A 204 -1.65 10.94 19.01
N THR A 205 -1.26 11.61 17.92
CA THR A 205 -1.56 13.05 17.76
C THR A 205 -3.04 13.33 17.45
N ARG A 206 -3.85 12.28 17.25
CA ARG A 206 -5.30 12.36 17.10
C ARG A 206 -6.07 12.10 18.40
N GLU A 207 -5.46 11.48 19.41
CA GLU A 207 -6.14 11.20 20.67
C GLU A 207 -5.50 11.99 21.81
N ARG A 208 -6.36 12.80 22.41
CA ARG A 208 -6.10 13.67 23.54
C ARG A 208 -5.29 12.94 24.63
N SER A 209 -4.04 13.38 24.80
CA SER A 209 -3.28 13.44 26.05
C SER A 209 -3.83 12.58 27.21
N SER A 210 -3.33 11.35 27.38
CA SER A 210 -3.63 10.50 28.55
C SER A 210 -2.70 10.84 29.74
N GLU A 211 -3.18 10.61 30.96
CA GLU A 211 -2.36 10.69 32.19
C GLU A 211 -1.36 9.53 32.32
N THR A 212 -1.52 8.48 31.50
CA THR A 212 -0.70 7.26 31.48
C THR A 212 0.23 7.22 30.28
N LYS A 213 1.38 6.53 30.45
CA LYS A 213 2.32 6.18 29.37
C LYS A 213 1.57 5.40 28.28
N PRO A 214 1.60 5.83 27.00
CA PRO A 214 0.96 5.09 25.93
C PRO A 214 1.61 3.73 25.69
N ASN A 215 0.81 2.71 25.38
CA ASN A 215 1.26 1.33 25.18
C ASN A 215 2.14 1.11 23.92
N ASN A 216 2.16 2.08 22.99
CA ASN A 216 2.97 2.00 21.77
C ASN A 216 4.11 3.03 21.75
N ASP A 217 4.45 3.60 22.90
CA ASP A 217 5.45 4.65 23.00
C ASP A 217 6.83 4.25 22.48
N SER A 218 7.29 3.07 22.86
CA SER A 218 8.61 2.55 22.52
C SER A 218 8.70 2.23 21.02
N LEU A 219 7.59 1.82 20.42
CA LEU A 219 7.46 1.59 18.98
C LEU A 219 7.57 2.93 18.24
N VAL A 220 6.79 3.94 18.64
CA VAL A 220 6.82 5.27 18.03
C VAL A 220 8.21 5.88 18.17
N LEU A 221 8.75 5.99 19.39
CA LEU A 221 10.06 6.62 19.62
C LEU A 221 11.21 5.91 18.90
N ARG A 222 11.20 4.58 18.80
CA ARG A 222 12.19 3.81 18.05
C ARG A 222 12.10 4.09 16.55
N THR A 223 10.88 4.11 16.01
CA THR A 223 10.63 4.41 14.59
C THR A 223 11.12 5.81 14.24
N LEU A 224 10.75 6.80 15.05
CA LEU A 224 11.13 8.19 14.83
C LEU A 224 12.63 8.40 14.91
N SER A 225 13.27 7.89 15.96
CA SER A 225 14.70 8.02 16.12
C SER A 225 15.48 7.22 15.07
N GLY A 226 14.97 6.06 14.63
CA GLY A 226 15.51 5.29 13.50
C GLY A 226 15.51 6.06 12.19
N LEU A 227 14.42 6.79 11.88
CA LEU A 227 14.35 7.68 10.72
C LEU A 227 15.34 8.85 10.82
N LEU A 228 15.51 9.45 12.00
CA LEU A 228 16.46 10.56 12.22
C LEU A 228 17.91 10.15 11.95
N VAL A 229 18.30 8.93 12.33
CA VAL A 229 19.68 8.42 12.15
C VAL A 229 19.89 7.69 10.84
N HIS A 230 18.82 7.49 10.05
CA HIS A 230 18.87 6.74 8.81
C HIS A 230 19.95 7.29 7.85
N PRO A 231 20.73 6.43 7.15
CA PRO A 231 21.84 6.89 6.30
C PRO A 231 21.42 7.79 5.12
N ASN A 232 20.17 7.69 4.66
CA ASN A 232 19.63 8.58 3.62
C ASN A 232 19.34 10.01 4.10
N VAL A 233 19.42 10.28 5.40
CA VAL A 233 19.20 11.61 5.98
C VAL A 233 20.53 12.35 6.11
N GLY A 234 20.70 13.45 5.39
CA GLY A 234 21.87 14.34 5.52
C GLY A 234 21.75 15.33 6.67
N ALA A 235 20.53 15.79 6.94
CA ALA A 235 20.19 16.64 8.08
C ALA A 235 18.71 16.47 8.44
N ALA A 236 18.35 16.74 9.69
CA ALA A 236 16.97 16.70 10.15
C ALA A 236 16.60 17.99 10.90
N ILE A 237 15.36 18.44 10.73
CA ILE A 237 14.78 19.55 11.48
C ILE A 237 13.60 19.00 12.27
N VAL A 238 13.71 18.96 13.60
CA VAL A 238 12.67 18.48 14.50
C VAL A 238 11.91 19.69 15.05
N VAL A 239 10.67 19.82 14.63
CA VAL A 239 9.72 20.84 15.08
C VAL A 239 8.90 20.27 16.23
N PHE A 240 8.94 20.95 17.38
CA PHE A 240 8.21 20.56 18.59
C PHE A 240 7.60 21.80 19.27
N HIS A 241 6.64 21.59 20.15
CA HIS A 241 6.08 22.67 20.98
C HIS A 241 6.70 22.58 22.39
N PRO A 242 7.29 23.66 22.93
CA PRO A 242 8.13 23.62 24.13
C PRO A 242 7.34 23.60 25.43
N SER A 243 6.07 24.01 25.39
CA SER A 243 5.31 24.34 26.60
C SER A 243 3.95 23.67 26.61
N TYR A 244 3.89 22.60 27.39
CA TYR A 244 2.79 22.35 28.29
C TYR A 244 3.13 23.03 29.63
N ARG A 245 3.10 24.37 29.68
CA ARG A 245 3.29 25.08 30.95
C ARG A 245 2.06 24.83 31.82
N GLN A 246 2.29 24.48 33.09
CA GLN A 246 1.31 24.47 34.18
C GLN A 246 0.50 25.78 34.19
N SER A 247 -0.58 25.85 33.42
CA SER A 247 -1.71 26.68 33.81
C SER A 247 -2.40 25.93 34.93
N ARG A 248 -2.83 26.64 35.98
CA ARG A 248 -3.43 26.14 37.22
C ARG A 248 -4.78 25.42 37.05
N SER A 249 -5.05 24.83 35.88
CA SER A 249 -6.24 24.05 35.58
C SER A 249 -5.85 22.57 35.41
N PHE A 250 -6.43 21.74 36.26
CA PHE A 250 -6.06 20.36 36.60
C PHE A 250 -6.24 19.30 35.47
N PHE A 251 -6.36 19.69 34.19
CA PHE A 251 -6.93 18.82 33.14
C PHE A 251 -6.14 18.67 31.85
N PHE A 252 -4.85 19.01 31.87
CA PHE A 252 -4.09 19.15 30.64
C PHE A 252 -2.76 18.35 30.78
N SER A 253 -2.57 17.35 29.92
CA SER A 253 -1.53 16.31 29.91
C SER A 253 -0.41 16.56 28.86
N ARG A 254 0.83 16.20 29.22
CA ARG A 254 2.09 16.39 28.49
C ARG A 254 2.10 15.67 27.12
N ASP A 255 2.60 16.33 26.06
CA ASP A 255 2.90 15.67 24.79
C ASP A 255 3.98 14.59 25.00
N PHE A 256 3.69 13.35 24.62
CA PHE A 256 4.56 12.21 24.90
C PHE A 256 5.85 12.21 24.04
N VAL A 257 5.73 12.59 22.77
CA VAL A 257 6.87 12.78 21.86
C VAL A 257 7.50 14.15 22.14
N ALA A 258 8.22 14.25 23.25
CA ALA A 258 9.01 15.41 23.61
C ALA A 258 10.44 15.29 23.08
N GLN A 259 11.14 16.43 22.98
CA GLN A 259 12.58 16.46 22.67
C GLN A 259 13.37 15.51 23.57
N THR A 260 13.12 15.53 24.88
CA THR A 260 13.80 14.65 25.86
C THR A 260 13.55 13.17 25.59
N SER A 261 12.33 12.77 25.22
CA SER A 261 11.99 11.38 24.87
C SER A 261 12.75 10.91 23.63
N LEU A 262 12.83 11.76 22.60
CA LEU A 262 13.59 11.45 21.37
C LEU A 262 15.10 11.36 21.64
N LEU A 263 15.66 12.29 22.43
CA LEU A 263 17.07 12.27 22.83
C LEU A 263 17.40 10.98 23.62
N SER A 264 16.53 10.57 24.55
CA SER A 264 16.70 9.32 25.29
C SER A 264 16.64 8.10 24.37
N SER A 265 15.73 8.09 23.38
CA SER A 265 15.61 7.01 22.39
C SER A 265 16.85 6.94 21.46
N LEU A 266 17.40 8.09 21.06
CA LEU A 266 18.66 8.13 20.31
C LEU A 266 19.83 7.55 21.11
N SER A 267 19.95 7.96 22.38
CA SER A 267 20.99 7.49 23.28
C SER A 267 20.91 5.98 23.54
N SER A 268 19.69 5.42 23.73
CA SER A 268 19.51 3.98 23.92
C SER A 268 19.86 3.16 22.68
N MET A 269 19.80 3.76 21.48
CA MET A 269 20.30 3.17 20.23
C MET A 269 21.80 3.43 20.00
N GLY A 270 22.50 4.03 20.97
CA GLY A 270 23.92 4.34 20.88
C GLY A 270 24.23 5.57 20.03
N PHE A 271 23.32 6.51 19.86
CA PHE A 271 23.60 7.76 19.15
C PHE A 271 23.74 8.93 20.11
N ASP A 272 24.83 9.68 19.95
CA ASP A 272 24.97 11.00 20.55
C ASP A 272 24.25 12.02 19.67
N ALA A 273 23.13 12.57 20.17
CA ALA A 273 22.35 13.53 19.42
C ALA A 273 23.12 14.83 19.11
N SER A 274 24.15 15.17 19.89
CA SER A 274 24.98 16.36 19.67
C SER A 274 25.92 16.21 18.47
N SER A 275 26.25 14.97 18.08
CA SER A 275 27.06 14.67 16.90
C SER A 275 26.22 14.52 15.63
N LEU A 276 24.89 14.52 15.74
CA LEU A 276 23.99 14.37 14.60
C LEU A 276 23.62 15.75 14.01
N PRO A 277 23.42 15.85 12.68
CA PRO A 277 22.98 17.08 12.03
C PRO A 277 21.47 17.31 12.24
N ILE A 278 21.06 17.48 13.50
CA ILE A 278 19.66 17.68 13.90
C ILE A 278 19.47 19.08 14.48
N SER A 279 18.63 19.88 13.83
CA SER A 279 18.16 21.17 14.34
C SER A 279 16.84 20.99 15.09
N TRP A 280 16.77 21.51 16.32
CA TRP A 280 15.57 21.43 17.16
C TRP A 280 14.87 22.78 17.17
N ILE A 281 13.63 22.84 16.65
CA ILE A 281 12.84 24.07 16.51
C ILE A 281 11.60 24.00 17.39
N SER A 282 11.56 24.93 18.32
CA SER A 282 10.44 25.18 19.20
C SER A 282 9.45 26.13 18.53
N LEU A 283 8.17 25.75 18.42
CA LEU A 283 7.11 26.66 17.97
C LEU A 283 6.51 27.39 19.18
N GLU A 284 6.66 28.71 19.25
CA GLU A 284 6.13 29.56 20.31
C GLU A 284 5.19 30.66 19.78
N SER A 285 5.32 31.10 18.52
CA SER A 285 4.41 32.09 17.92
C SER A 285 4.35 32.01 16.38
N ALA A 286 3.12 32.00 15.82
CA ALA A 286 2.86 31.65 14.42
C ALA A 286 3.62 32.45 13.34
N GLN A 287 4.08 33.69 13.62
CA GLN A 287 4.80 34.54 12.64
C GLN A 287 6.34 34.44 12.76
N SER A 288 6.91 34.28 13.96
CA SER A 288 8.35 34.07 14.15
C SER A 288 8.82 32.69 13.68
N ASP A 289 7.90 31.74 13.68
CA ASP A 289 8.20 30.33 13.53
C ASP A 289 8.44 29.91 12.06
N GLU A 290 7.77 30.52 11.09
CA GLU A 290 7.94 30.19 9.66
C GLU A 290 9.33 30.60 9.14
N ALA A 291 9.79 31.80 9.51
CA ALA A 291 11.11 32.30 9.11
C ALA A 291 12.24 31.47 9.75
N SER A 292 12.10 31.13 11.02
CA SER A 292 13.06 30.29 11.77
C SER A 292 13.13 28.88 11.20
N LEU A 293 11.97 28.28 10.90
CA LEU A 293 11.92 26.97 10.26
C LEU A 293 12.53 26.99 8.85
N ARG A 294 12.25 28.03 8.06
CA ARG A 294 12.86 28.21 6.73
C ARG A 294 14.38 28.35 6.81
N ALA A 295 14.89 29.14 7.74
CA ALA A 295 16.33 29.31 7.96
C ALA A 295 17.00 27.97 8.33
N SER A 296 16.38 27.22 9.24
CA SER A 296 16.87 25.90 9.69
C SER A 296 16.89 24.87 8.55
N VAL A 297 15.89 24.90 7.67
CA VAL A 297 15.87 24.06 6.47
C VAL A 297 17.02 24.42 5.53
N LEU A 298 17.28 25.72 5.30
CA LEU A 298 18.40 26.16 4.45
C LEU A 298 19.76 25.76 5.04
N GLU A 299 19.92 25.87 6.36
CA GLU A 299 21.12 25.39 7.05
C GLU A 299 21.28 23.87 6.91
N GLY A 300 20.21 23.09 7.14
CA GLY A 300 20.21 21.64 6.94
C GLY A 300 20.58 21.24 5.51
N VAL A 301 20.12 21.99 4.51
CA VAL A 301 20.53 21.82 3.10
C VAL A 301 22.02 22.08 2.91
N SER A 302 22.55 23.15 3.52
CA SER A 302 23.98 23.46 3.48
C SER A 302 24.82 22.35 4.12
N ILE A 303 24.41 21.84 5.28
CA ILE A 303 25.07 20.72 5.98
C ILE A 303 25.05 19.47 5.09
N ALA A 304 23.87 19.07 4.60
CA ALA A 304 23.75 17.89 3.75
C ALA A 304 24.60 18.02 2.47
N ALA A 305 24.67 19.21 1.85
CA ALA A 305 25.41 19.44 0.61
C ALA A 305 26.94 19.28 0.72
N LYS A 306 27.50 19.30 1.95
CA LYS A 306 28.93 19.06 2.22
C LYS A 306 29.32 17.60 1.93
N THR A 307 28.43 16.65 2.20
CA THR A 307 28.69 15.23 1.90
C THR A 307 28.52 14.97 0.40
N LYS A 308 29.58 14.53 -0.26
CA LYS A 308 29.55 14.11 -1.67
C LYS A 308 29.44 12.59 -1.76
N ARG A 309 28.95 12.09 -2.89
CA ARG A 309 29.03 10.66 -3.18
C ARG A 309 30.50 10.25 -3.30
N SER A 310 30.81 9.05 -2.85
CA SER A 310 32.11 8.41 -2.97
C SER A 310 31.90 6.91 -3.21
N PRO A 311 32.88 6.18 -3.75
CA PRO A 311 32.82 4.72 -3.79
C PRO A 311 32.67 4.17 -2.37
N GLN A 312 31.63 3.37 -2.15
CA GLN A 312 31.30 2.74 -0.88
C GLN A 312 31.05 1.25 -1.09
N PRO A 313 31.38 0.37 -0.13
CA PRO A 313 31.21 -1.06 -0.29
C PRO A 313 29.74 -1.42 -0.59
N LEU A 314 29.51 -2.28 -1.58
CA LEU A 314 28.19 -2.80 -1.92
C LEU A 314 27.53 -3.52 -0.72
N ALA A 315 28.34 -4.12 0.15
CA ALA A 315 27.94 -4.67 1.45
C ALA A 315 27.19 -3.69 2.38
N SER A 316 27.23 -2.39 2.09
CA SER A 316 26.49 -1.37 2.84
C SER A 316 25.02 -1.24 2.42
N LEU A 317 24.58 -1.98 1.39
CA LEU A 317 23.18 -2.00 0.95
C LEU A 317 22.34 -2.90 1.86
N CYS A 318 21.20 -2.37 2.28
CA CYS A 318 20.17 -3.09 3.00
C CYS A 318 18.85 -2.89 2.25
N VAL A 319 18.33 -3.96 1.64
CA VAL A 319 17.11 -3.92 0.82
C VAL A 319 15.88 -4.29 1.65
N ALA A 320 14.83 -3.49 1.55
CA ALA A 320 13.49 -3.86 2.03
C ALA A 320 12.79 -4.70 0.96
N LEU A 321 12.25 -5.85 1.35
CA LEU A 321 11.44 -6.72 0.50
C LEU A 321 9.98 -6.55 0.92
N GLN A 322 9.15 -6.03 0.02
CA GLN A 322 7.78 -5.64 0.33
C GLN A 322 6.83 -6.02 -0.80
N CYS A 323 5.59 -6.39 -0.45
CA CYS A 323 4.47 -6.48 -1.38
C CYS A 323 3.51 -5.29 -1.28
N GLY A 324 2.67 -5.14 -2.29
CA GLY A 324 1.47 -4.31 -2.22
C GLY A 324 0.26 -5.08 -2.71
N GLY A 325 -0.46 -4.55 -3.70
CA GLY A 325 -1.58 -5.26 -4.33
C GLY A 325 -1.14 -6.55 -5.02
N SER A 326 -1.11 -7.66 -4.30
CA SER A 326 -0.68 -8.99 -4.74
C SER A 326 -1.71 -9.68 -5.64
N ASP A 327 -1.22 -10.56 -6.49
CA ASP A 327 -1.98 -11.42 -7.40
C ASP A 327 -1.36 -12.83 -7.45
N ALA A 328 -2.01 -13.75 -8.16
CA ALA A 328 -1.48 -15.11 -8.31
C ALA A 328 -0.09 -15.19 -8.96
N PHE A 329 0.33 -14.20 -9.74
CA PHE A 329 1.64 -14.16 -10.39
C PHE A 329 2.74 -13.58 -9.49
N SER A 330 2.38 -12.95 -8.37
CA SER A 330 3.35 -12.34 -7.45
C SER A 330 4.38 -13.37 -6.97
N GLY A 331 3.94 -14.58 -6.60
CA GLY A 331 4.80 -15.71 -6.22
C GLY A 331 5.47 -16.45 -7.39
N ILE A 332 5.18 -16.09 -8.63
CA ILE A 332 5.74 -16.74 -9.84
C ILE A 332 6.79 -15.83 -10.49
N THR A 333 6.61 -14.51 -10.40
CA THR A 333 7.47 -13.54 -11.09
C THR A 333 8.20 -12.59 -10.13
N ALA A 334 7.50 -11.58 -9.62
CA ALA A 334 8.12 -10.45 -8.93
C ALA A 334 8.75 -10.85 -7.58
N ASN A 335 8.13 -11.74 -6.80
CA ASN A 335 8.67 -12.17 -5.50
C ASN A 335 9.90 -13.07 -5.66
N PRO A 336 9.91 -14.10 -6.54
CA PRO A 336 11.14 -14.83 -6.87
C PRO A 336 12.28 -13.92 -7.36
N LEU A 337 11.98 -12.94 -8.22
CA LEU A 337 12.97 -11.97 -8.68
C LEU A 337 13.53 -11.12 -7.53
N GLN A 338 12.68 -10.65 -6.61
CA GLN A 338 13.14 -9.96 -5.40
C GLN A 338 14.03 -10.85 -4.53
N GLY A 339 13.65 -12.11 -4.32
CA GLY A 339 14.44 -13.08 -3.55
C GLY A 339 15.82 -13.31 -4.17
N ALA A 340 15.89 -13.51 -5.48
CA ALA A 340 17.15 -13.72 -6.18
C ALA A 340 18.06 -12.47 -6.19
N ILE A 341 17.49 -11.26 -6.29
CA ILE A 341 18.25 -10.01 -6.13
C ILE A 341 18.78 -9.90 -4.68
N ALA A 342 17.95 -10.24 -3.68
CA ALA A 342 18.36 -10.24 -2.28
C ALA A 342 19.52 -11.23 -2.02
N GLU A 343 19.40 -12.46 -2.51
CA GLU A 343 20.46 -13.48 -2.46
C GLU A 343 21.76 -12.96 -3.09
N HIS A 344 21.68 -12.36 -4.29
CA HIS A 344 22.82 -11.78 -4.99
C HIS A 344 23.56 -10.71 -4.15
N LEU A 345 22.82 -9.87 -3.42
CA LEU A 345 23.39 -8.84 -2.55
C LEU A 345 23.97 -9.43 -1.26
N ILE A 346 23.33 -10.45 -0.67
CA ILE A 346 23.81 -11.11 0.55
C ILE A 346 25.13 -11.83 0.29
N HIS A 347 25.29 -12.48 -0.86
CA HIS A 347 26.57 -13.04 -1.30
C HIS A 347 27.71 -12.00 -1.40
N ARG A 348 27.38 -10.70 -1.41
CA ARG A 348 28.33 -9.58 -1.40
C ARG A 348 28.35 -8.83 -0.07
N GLY A 349 27.91 -9.49 1.01
CA GLY A 349 27.90 -8.94 2.36
C GLY A 349 26.80 -7.90 2.62
N GLY A 350 25.83 -7.75 1.72
CA GLY A 350 24.66 -6.91 1.90
C GLY A 350 23.63 -7.54 2.85
N SER A 351 22.48 -6.89 3.02
CA SER A 351 21.38 -7.43 3.83
C SER A 351 20.03 -7.24 3.16
N ALA A 352 19.07 -8.10 3.50
CA ALA A 352 17.70 -7.99 3.05
C ALA A 352 16.75 -8.19 4.23
N ILE A 353 15.66 -7.42 4.27
CA ILE A 353 14.64 -7.51 5.31
C ILE A 353 13.31 -7.82 4.65
N LEU A 354 12.79 -9.02 4.86
CA LEU A 354 11.40 -9.38 4.62
C LEU A 354 10.53 -8.86 5.77
N ALA A 355 9.28 -8.53 5.50
CA ALA A 355 8.34 -8.03 6.49
C ALA A 355 6.95 -8.67 6.25
N GLU A 356 5.88 -8.06 6.78
CA GLU A 356 4.48 -8.44 6.53
C GLU A 356 4.07 -9.75 7.26
N THR A 357 3.97 -9.71 8.59
CA THR A 357 3.69 -10.90 9.44
C THR A 357 2.43 -11.67 9.02
N ASP A 358 1.33 -10.97 8.74
CA ASP A 358 0.11 -11.60 8.25
C ASP A 358 0.25 -12.23 6.87
N GLU A 359 1.18 -11.76 6.03
CA GLU A 359 1.42 -12.32 4.70
C GLU A 359 2.35 -13.54 4.69
N LEU A 360 2.74 -14.09 5.85
CA LEU A 360 3.53 -15.33 5.91
C LEU A 360 2.83 -16.44 6.69
N MET A 361 1.61 -16.21 7.18
CA MET A 361 0.85 -17.22 7.91
C MET A 361 0.47 -18.38 6.97
N GLY A 362 0.99 -19.57 7.20
CA GLY A 362 0.81 -20.73 6.33
C GLY A 362 1.98 -21.01 5.36
N ALA A 363 3.06 -20.22 5.41
CA ALA A 363 4.31 -20.48 4.68
C ALA A 363 5.48 -20.91 5.59
N ASP A 364 5.14 -21.32 6.81
CA ASP A 364 6.05 -21.64 7.91
C ASP A 364 7.12 -22.65 7.48
N ALA A 365 6.70 -23.76 6.87
CA ALA A 365 7.59 -24.82 6.39
C ALA A 365 8.65 -24.28 5.40
N TYR A 366 8.29 -23.31 4.56
CA TYR A 366 9.22 -22.72 3.58
C TYR A 366 10.20 -21.74 4.21
N ILE A 367 9.69 -20.85 5.07
CA ILE A 367 10.53 -19.86 5.76
C ILE A 367 11.52 -20.57 6.69
N LEU A 368 11.07 -21.63 7.37
CA LEU A 368 11.82 -22.35 8.39
C LEU A 368 12.72 -23.47 7.85
N ASP A 369 12.70 -23.76 6.53
CA ASP A 369 13.57 -24.77 5.89
C ASP A 369 15.08 -24.45 6.03
N LYS A 370 15.45 -23.16 5.97
CA LYS A 370 16.83 -22.69 6.18
C LYS A 370 16.90 -21.56 7.19
N VAL A 371 17.24 -21.91 8.42
CA VAL A 371 17.29 -20.98 9.55
C VAL A 371 18.61 -21.13 10.29
N ARG A 372 19.13 -20.01 10.82
CA ARG A 372 20.38 -19.96 11.57
C ARG A 372 20.43 -20.88 12.79
N ASN A 373 19.35 -20.96 13.55
CA ASN A 373 19.26 -21.75 14.78
C ASN A 373 17.79 -21.90 15.22
N VAL A 374 17.55 -22.79 16.20
CA VAL A 374 16.20 -23.07 16.72
C VAL A 374 15.58 -21.84 17.38
N GLU A 375 16.38 -20.97 18.01
CA GLU A 375 15.90 -19.73 18.63
C GLU A 375 15.30 -18.76 17.61
N THR A 376 15.91 -18.68 16.41
CA THR A 376 15.38 -17.86 15.32
C THR A 376 14.08 -18.43 14.78
N ALA A 377 13.97 -19.75 14.66
CA ALA A 377 12.73 -20.42 14.25
C ALA A 377 11.59 -20.16 15.24
N LYS A 378 11.88 -20.32 16.55
CA LYS A 378 10.93 -20.00 17.63
C LYS A 378 10.53 -18.52 17.62
N ALA A 379 11.47 -17.61 17.42
CA ALA A 379 11.18 -16.18 17.35
C ALA A 379 10.23 -15.85 16.18
N PHE A 380 10.42 -16.48 15.02
CA PHE A 380 9.53 -16.29 13.86
C PHE A 380 8.11 -16.76 14.15
N MET A 381 7.95 -17.99 14.66
CA MET A 381 6.65 -18.55 15.03
C MET A 381 5.97 -17.73 16.13
N ALA A 382 6.74 -17.24 17.11
CA ALA A 382 6.24 -16.38 18.18
C ALA A 382 5.71 -15.03 17.65
N THR A 383 6.35 -14.46 16.63
CA THR A 383 5.86 -13.24 15.97
C THR A 383 4.50 -13.45 15.32
N GLN A 384 4.30 -14.55 14.58
CA GLN A 384 3.00 -14.85 13.98
C GLN A 384 1.92 -15.11 15.03
N ALA A 385 2.25 -15.88 16.08
CA ALA A 385 1.33 -16.13 17.19
C ALA A 385 0.93 -14.84 17.92
N HIS A 386 1.89 -13.93 18.12
CA HIS A 386 1.64 -12.62 18.71
C HIS A 386 0.71 -11.76 17.84
N TYR A 387 0.98 -11.70 16.53
CA TYR A 387 0.14 -10.96 15.59
C TYR A 387 -1.30 -11.49 15.60
N GLU A 388 -1.47 -12.81 15.54
CA GLU A 388 -2.78 -13.45 15.57
C GLU A 388 -3.51 -13.18 16.90
N ALA A 389 -2.81 -13.19 18.03
CA ALA A 389 -3.40 -12.83 19.32
C ALA A 389 -3.90 -11.38 19.34
N VAL A 390 -3.12 -10.43 18.81
CA VAL A 390 -3.51 -9.01 18.72
C VAL A 390 -4.69 -8.81 17.76
N ALA A 391 -4.66 -9.44 16.59
CA ALA A 391 -5.77 -9.40 15.63
C ALA A 391 -7.08 -9.88 16.28
N ASN A 392 -7.03 -11.00 17.01
CA ASN A 392 -8.21 -11.58 17.66
C ASN A 392 -8.81 -10.68 18.75
N LEU A 393 -8.01 -9.86 19.44
CA LEU A 393 -8.52 -8.85 20.38
C LEU A 393 -9.38 -7.79 19.68
N HIS A 394 -9.13 -7.52 18.41
CA HIS A 394 -9.92 -6.60 17.58
C HIS A 394 -11.06 -7.30 16.83
N GLY A 395 -11.32 -8.58 17.12
CA GLY A 395 -12.37 -9.38 16.49
C GLY A 395 -12.07 -9.74 15.03
N VAL A 396 -10.79 -9.69 14.62
CA VAL A 396 -10.32 -10.09 13.29
C VAL A 396 -9.27 -11.19 13.42
N SER A 397 -8.96 -11.90 12.33
CA SER A 397 -7.89 -12.90 12.30
C SER A 397 -6.98 -12.60 11.12
N GLY A 398 -5.67 -12.83 11.27
CA GLY A 398 -4.74 -12.74 10.15
C GLY A 398 -5.07 -13.73 9.03
N GLN A 399 -5.72 -14.84 9.38
CA GLN A 399 -6.23 -15.84 8.43
C GLN A 399 -7.36 -15.31 7.52
N ALA A 400 -7.99 -14.18 7.88
CA ALA A 400 -9.05 -13.56 7.10
C ALA A 400 -8.53 -12.79 5.86
N ASN A 401 -7.22 -12.54 5.75
CA ASN A 401 -6.51 -12.14 4.52
C ASN A 401 -6.50 -13.36 3.56
N PRO A 402 -6.59 -13.28 2.20
CA PRO A 402 -6.75 -12.16 1.25
C PRO A 402 -8.00 -11.27 1.31
N SER A 403 -7.88 -10.09 0.71
CA SER A 403 -8.95 -9.11 0.42
C SER A 403 -9.76 -9.47 -0.85
N GLY A 404 -10.87 -8.77 -1.09
CA GLY A 404 -11.73 -8.97 -2.28
C GLY A 404 -11.01 -8.86 -3.61
N GLY A 405 -10.15 -7.86 -3.75
CA GLY A 405 -9.35 -7.64 -4.96
C GLY A 405 -8.37 -8.79 -5.24
N ASN A 406 -7.91 -9.50 -4.20
CA ASN A 406 -7.03 -10.65 -4.34
C ASN A 406 -7.79 -11.90 -4.80
N PHE A 407 -9.04 -12.10 -4.35
CA PHE A 407 -9.90 -13.19 -4.83
C PHE A 407 -10.11 -13.14 -6.34
N TYR A 408 -10.44 -11.96 -6.87
CA TYR A 408 -10.58 -11.74 -8.31
C TYR A 408 -9.33 -12.10 -9.10
N ARG A 409 -8.16 -12.12 -8.44
CA ARG A 409 -6.84 -12.38 -9.04
C ARG A 409 -6.25 -13.73 -8.66
N GLY A 410 -7.09 -14.67 -8.21
CA GLY A 410 -6.71 -16.07 -8.02
C GLY A 410 -5.99 -16.38 -6.70
N LEU A 411 -6.10 -15.52 -5.69
CA LEU A 411 -5.65 -15.80 -4.32
C LEU A 411 -6.86 -16.10 -3.44
N TYR A 412 -7.11 -17.39 -3.17
CA TYR A 412 -8.34 -17.86 -2.51
C TYR A 412 -8.27 -17.92 -0.99
N ASN A 413 -7.07 -18.01 -0.42
CA ASN A 413 -6.88 -18.14 1.01
C ASN A 413 -5.50 -17.60 1.41
N ILE A 414 -5.29 -17.50 2.72
CA ILE A 414 -4.06 -16.95 3.28
C ILE A 414 -2.84 -17.78 2.89
N THR A 415 -2.95 -19.10 2.88
CA THR A 415 -1.85 -20.00 2.53
C THR A 415 -1.31 -19.74 1.12
N LEU A 416 -2.18 -19.63 0.10
CA LEU A 416 -1.74 -19.30 -1.26
C LEU A 416 -1.03 -17.94 -1.34
N LYS A 417 -1.56 -16.93 -0.64
CA LYS A 417 -0.94 -15.61 -0.58
C LYS A 417 0.42 -15.67 0.12
N SER A 418 0.50 -16.39 1.23
CA SER A 418 1.71 -16.55 2.04
C SER A 418 2.81 -17.31 1.33
N LEU A 419 2.48 -18.40 0.65
CA LEU A 419 3.45 -19.14 -0.17
C LEU A 419 4.03 -18.22 -1.26
N GLY A 420 3.17 -17.43 -1.91
CA GLY A 420 3.63 -16.45 -2.90
C GLY A 420 4.53 -15.37 -2.31
N ALA A 421 4.21 -14.84 -1.13
CA ALA A 421 5.03 -13.85 -0.42
C ALA A 421 6.37 -14.44 0.05
N ALA A 422 6.38 -15.70 0.50
CA ALA A 422 7.55 -16.41 0.97
C ALA A 422 8.61 -16.63 -0.12
N MET A 423 8.23 -16.62 -1.40
CA MET A 423 9.17 -16.70 -2.54
C MET A 423 10.14 -15.50 -2.62
N LYS A 424 9.97 -14.46 -1.78
CA LYS A 424 10.99 -13.40 -1.56
C LYS A 424 12.21 -13.92 -0.77
N LYS A 425 12.19 -15.15 -0.30
CA LYS A 425 13.33 -15.91 0.23
C LYS A 425 13.61 -17.03 -0.78
N THR A 426 14.84 -17.18 -1.24
CA THR A 426 15.17 -18.29 -2.14
C THR A 426 15.41 -19.58 -1.36
N GLU A 427 15.43 -20.71 -2.05
CA GLU A 427 15.76 -22.01 -1.44
C GLU A 427 17.17 -22.02 -0.84
N ASN A 428 18.09 -21.14 -1.26
CA ASN A 428 19.45 -21.04 -0.70
C ASN A 428 19.59 -20.04 0.44
N THR A 429 18.65 -19.11 0.55
CA THR A 429 18.74 -18.01 1.51
C THR A 429 18.44 -18.50 2.93
N ARG A 430 19.35 -18.24 3.86
CA ARG A 430 19.19 -18.55 5.29
C ARG A 430 18.57 -17.38 6.05
N LEU A 431 17.54 -17.64 6.86
CA LEU A 431 17.00 -16.67 7.82
C LEU A 431 17.99 -16.48 9.00
N GLU A 432 18.56 -15.29 9.12
CA GLU A 432 19.56 -14.93 10.14
C GLU A 432 18.95 -14.55 11.49
N GLY A 433 17.72 -14.02 11.49
CA GLY A 433 17.07 -13.51 12.69
C GLY A 433 15.73 -12.83 12.43
N VAL A 434 15.04 -12.52 13.52
CA VAL A 434 13.78 -11.77 13.54
C VAL A 434 14.01 -10.42 14.23
N LEU A 435 13.49 -9.35 13.63
CA LEU A 435 13.57 -7.97 14.10
C LEU A 435 12.19 -7.52 14.54
N ARG A 436 12.11 -6.76 15.63
CA ARG A 436 10.87 -6.04 15.97
C ARG A 436 10.65 -4.88 15.00
N TYR A 437 9.41 -4.36 14.93
CA TYR A 437 9.10 -3.17 14.15
C TYR A 437 10.11 -2.03 14.40
N ALA A 438 10.71 -1.51 13.32
CA ALA A 438 11.74 -0.46 13.34
C ALA A 438 12.99 -0.77 14.19
N GLU A 439 13.23 -2.01 14.57
CA GLU A 439 14.48 -2.40 15.20
C GLU A 439 15.62 -2.30 14.18
N ARG A 440 16.70 -1.61 14.55
CA ARG A 440 17.84 -1.45 13.66
C ARG A 440 18.56 -2.78 13.42
N ILE A 441 18.87 -3.04 12.15
CA ILE A 441 19.80 -4.10 11.78
C ILE A 441 21.19 -3.82 12.36
N GLY A 442 21.62 -2.54 12.34
CA GLY A 442 22.78 -2.05 13.08
C GLY A 442 24.06 -2.88 12.86
N GLU A 443 24.65 -3.32 13.97
CA GLU A 443 25.86 -4.16 14.05
C GLU A 443 25.58 -5.67 13.96
N LYS A 444 24.32 -6.08 13.73
CA LYS A 444 23.97 -7.50 13.56
C LYS A 444 24.67 -8.07 12.30
N PRO A 445 24.93 -9.39 12.25
CA PRO A 445 25.50 -10.03 11.06
C PRO A 445 24.70 -9.71 9.81
N ARG A 446 25.39 -9.48 8.70
CA ARG A 446 24.74 -9.21 7.41
C ARG A 446 24.05 -10.48 6.91
N GLY A 447 22.89 -10.34 6.26
CA GLY A 447 22.14 -11.46 5.70
C GLY A 447 20.66 -11.17 5.57
N TYR A 448 19.84 -12.22 5.61
CA TYR A 448 18.39 -12.14 5.44
C TYR A 448 17.68 -12.14 6.79
N TYR A 449 16.88 -11.11 7.05
CA TYR A 449 16.10 -10.96 8.28
C TYR A 449 14.62 -10.87 7.99
N PHE A 450 13.81 -11.27 8.96
CA PHE A 450 12.38 -10.99 8.98
C PHE A 450 12.09 -9.87 9.99
N MET A 451 11.28 -8.88 9.64
CA MET A 451 10.83 -7.83 10.56
C MET A 451 9.34 -7.96 10.83
N ASP A 452 8.97 -7.92 12.10
CA ASP A 452 7.57 -7.89 12.52
C ASP A 452 6.91 -6.56 12.14
N THR A 453 6.06 -6.59 11.12
CA THR A 453 5.28 -5.46 10.62
C THR A 453 3.89 -5.92 10.20
N PRO A 454 2.89 -5.01 10.11
CA PRO A 454 1.64 -5.33 9.44
C PRO A 454 1.85 -5.46 7.93
N GLY A 455 0.92 -6.11 7.23
CA GLY A 455 0.86 -6.19 5.77
C GLY A 455 0.40 -4.90 5.06
N ASN A 456 0.16 -3.81 5.80
CA ASN A 456 -0.14 -2.52 5.19
C ASN A 456 1.12 -1.88 4.61
N ASP A 457 1.12 -1.67 3.28
CA ASP A 457 2.25 -1.17 2.48
C ASP A 457 3.10 -0.09 3.16
N ILE A 458 2.47 1.01 3.59
CA ILE A 458 3.19 2.21 4.07
C ILE A 458 3.69 1.99 5.49
N GLU A 459 2.91 1.30 6.32
CA GLU A 459 3.27 1.01 7.71
C GLU A 459 4.45 0.04 7.76
N SER A 460 4.44 -1.00 6.93
CA SER A 460 5.54 -1.96 6.77
C SER A 460 6.84 -1.27 6.33
N VAL A 461 6.79 -0.55 5.21
CA VAL A 461 7.97 0.12 4.64
C VAL A 461 8.56 1.14 5.61
N THR A 462 7.73 1.88 6.34
CA THR A 462 8.20 2.83 7.35
C THR A 462 9.04 2.14 8.43
N GLY A 463 8.62 0.96 8.88
CA GLY A 463 9.37 0.13 9.84
C GLY A 463 10.71 -0.34 9.27
N GLN A 464 10.71 -0.90 8.04
CA GLN A 464 11.92 -1.38 7.38
C GLN A 464 12.95 -0.26 7.15
N VAL A 465 12.49 0.91 6.70
CA VAL A 465 13.36 2.09 6.53
C VAL A 465 13.90 2.56 7.87
N ALA A 466 13.07 2.69 8.91
CA ALA A 466 13.54 3.05 10.25
C ALA A 466 14.55 2.03 10.81
N GLY A 467 14.42 0.75 10.45
CA GLY A 467 15.36 -0.33 10.77
C GLY A 467 16.68 -0.28 10.00
N GLY A 468 16.77 0.49 8.91
CA GLY A 468 18.02 0.76 8.18
C GLY A 468 18.02 0.39 6.69
N CYS A 469 16.90 -0.04 6.10
CA CYS A 469 16.84 -0.30 4.67
C CYS A 469 17.02 0.98 3.85
N ASN A 470 18.06 1.02 3.02
CA ASN A 470 18.42 2.18 2.19
C ASN A 470 18.03 2.02 0.70
N VAL A 471 17.43 0.89 0.34
CA VAL A 471 16.75 0.62 -0.94
C VAL A 471 15.47 -0.16 -0.65
N ILE A 472 14.39 0.09 -1.38
CA ILE A 472 13.14 -0.66 -1.24
C ILE A 472 12.82 -1.33 -2.58
N MET A 473 12.59 -2.64 -2.54
CA MET A 473 12.00 -3.39 -3.65
C MET A 473 10.55 -3.69 -3.31
N PHE A 474 9.64 -3.20 -4.14
CA PHE A 474 8.20 -3.25 -3.90
C PHE A 474 7.53 -4.01 -5.05
N SER A 475 7.07 -5.23 -4.80
CA SER A 475 6.38 -6.02 -5.81
C SER A 475 4.90 -5.68 -5.82
N THR A 476 4.29 -5.67 -6.99
CA THR A 476 2.85 -5.43 -7.09
C THR A 476 2.27 -6.08 -8.33
N GLY A 477 1.19 -6.85 -8.15
CA GLY A 477 0.42 -7.38 -9.27
C GLY A 477 -0.58 -6.39 -9.84
N ASN A 478 -0.92 -5.36 -9.05
CA ASN A 478 -1.91 -4.36 -9.43
C ASN A 478 -1.34 -2.97 -9.74
N GLY A 479 -0.02 -2.82 -9.79
CA GLY A 479 0.57 -1.50 -10.04
C GLY A 479 0.33 -0.53 -8.89
N SER A 480 0.53 -0.99 -7.64
CA SER A 480 0.52 -0.14 -6.43
C SER A 480 1.26 1.15 -6.68
N ILE A 481 0.57 2.26 -6.47
CA ILE A 481 1.15 3.60 -6.51
C ILE A 481 1.85 3.97 -5.22
N THR A 482 1.60 3.24 -4.12
CA THR A 482 2.15 3.51 -2.79
C THR A 482 3.65 3.76 -2.87
N ASN A 483 4.15 4.89 -2.37
CA ASN A 483 5.57 5.19 -2.54
C ASN A 483 6.19 5.78 -1.30
N PHE A 484 7.28 5.16 -0.85
CA PHE A 484 8.33 5.83 -0.08
C PHE A 484 9.42 6.28 -1.07
N PRO A 485 10.17 7.37 -0.82
CA PRO A 485 11.31 7.70 -1.67
C PRO A 485 12.25 6.50 -1.88
N PHE A 486 13.00 6.46 -2.99
CA PHE A 486 13.92 5.37 -3.36
C PHE A 486 13.32 3.94 -3.44
N THR A 487 12.00 3.83 -3.63
CA THR A 487 11.30 2.57 -3.92
C THR A 487 11.37 2.21 -5.40
N LEU A 488 11.92 1.03 -5.71
CA LEU A 488 11.83 0.37 -7.02
C LEU A 488 10.58 -0.52 -7.05
N LYS A 489 9.73 -0.32 -8.05
CA LYS A 489 8.49 -1.10 -8.21
C LYS A 489 8.64 -2.18 -9.29
N LEU A 490 8.30 -3.42 -8.93
CA LEU A 490 8.34 -4.58 -9.81
C LEU A 490 6.92 -5.05 -10.10
N LEU A 491 6.53 -5.09 -11.38
CA LEU A 491 5.20 -5.54 -11.78
C LEU A 491 5.19 -7.00 -12.24
N THR A 492 4.16 -7.74 -11.85
CA THR A 492 4.10 -9.20 -12.04
C THR A 492 3.79 -9.67 -13.46
N THR A 493 3.19 -8.83 -14.32
CA THR A 493 2.83 -9.19 -15.70
C THR A 493 3.17 -8.09 -16.71
N SER A 494 3.68 -8.48 -17.90
CA SER A 494 4.11 -7.53 -18.94
C SER A 494 2.94 -6.74 -19.51
N LYS A 495 1.79 -7.39 -19.72
CA LYS A 495 0.55 -6.76 -20.21
C LYS A 495 0.14 -5.56 -19.35
N ARG A 496 0.24 -5.68 -18.02
CA ARG A 496 -0.06 -4.56 -17.11
C ARG A 496 1.10 -3.59 -17.02
N TYR A 497 2.34 -4.05 -17.20
CA TYR A 497 3.54 -3.20 -17.14
C TYR A 497 3.49 -2.17 -18.24
N HIS A 498 3.20 -2.56 -19.48
CA HIS A 498 3.10 -1.63 -20.59
C HIS A 498 1.98 -0.59 -20.44
N ARG A 499 0.95 -0.86 -19.63
CA ARG A 499 -0.08 0.14 -19.29
C ARG A 499 0.40 1.15 -18.25
N LEU A 500 1.38 0.77 -17.41
CA LEU A 500 1.85 1.52 -16.25
C LEU A 500 3.37 1.80 -16.29
N GLU A 501 4.00 1.67 -17.45
CA GLU A 501 5.46 1.77 -17.63
C GLU A 501 6.01 3.17 -17.33
N LYS A 502 5.12 4.16 -17.19
CA LYS A 502 5.44 5.52 -16.75
C LYS A 502 5.44 5.69 -15.23
N ASP A 503 5.06 4.66 -14.48
CA ASP A 503 4.91 4.67 -13.02
C ASP A 503 5.69 3.53 -12.33
N LEU A 504 6.19 2.55 -13.07
CA LEU A 504 6.80 1.32 -12.55
C LEU A 504 8.21 1.09 -13.12
N ASP A 505 9.12 0.55 -12.32
CA ASP A 505 10.56 0.52 -12.66
C ASP A 505 11.00 -0.79 -13.35
N ILE A 506 10.43 -1.95 -12.97
CA ILE A 506 10.86 -3.28 -13.46
C ILE A 506 9.66 -4.11 -13.94
N ASN A 507 9.79 -4.74 -15.10
CA ASN A 507 8.83 -5.71 -15.63
C ASN A 507 9.25 -7.15 -15.25
N ALA A 508 8.68 -7.71 -14.18
CA ALA A 508 8.91 -9.11 -13.81
C ALA A 508 8.08 -10.08 -14.66
N GLY A 509 7.07 -9.59 -15.38
CA GLY A 509 6.22 -10.39 -16.27
C GLY A 509 6.97 -11.07 -17.42
N ARG A 510 8.17 -10.59 -17.75
CA ARG A 510 9.09 -11.24 -18.70
C ARG A 510 9.39 -12.69 -18.34
N LEU A 511 9.33 -13.06 -17.07
CA LEU A 511 9.48 -14.45 -16.63
C LEU A 511 8.35 -15.35 -17.15
N LEU A 512 7.12 -14.84 -17.26
CA LEU A 512 6.00 -15.57 -17.89
C LEU A 512 6.15 -15.66 -19.42
N GLU A 513 6.95 -14.77 -20.01
CA GLU A 513 7.25 -14.73 -21.45
C GLU A 513 8.48 -15.60 -21.81
N GLY A 514 9.03 -16.33 -20.84
CA GLY A 514 10.13 -17.28 -21.05
C GLY A 514 11.53 -16.70 -20.86
N VAL A 515 11.67 -15.44 -20.41
CA VAL A 515 12.98 -14.91 -20.04
C VAL A 515 13.52 -15.65 -18.81
N PRO A 516 14.75 -16.17 -18.84
CA PRO A 516 15.34 -16.84 -17.67
C PRO A 516 15.46 -15.92 -16.46
N LEU A 517 15.23 -16.46 -15.26
CA LEU A 517 15.34 -15.71 -14.01
C LEU A 517 16.73 -15.08 -13.83
N GLU A 518 17.79 -15.83 -14.13
CA GLU A 518 19.18 -15.38 -14.02
C GLU A 518 19.49 -14.15 -14.87
N GLU A 519 18.99 -14.13 -16.11
CA GLU A 519 19.13 -12.98 -17.02
C GLU A 519 18.43 -11.76 -16.45
N LEU A 520 17.18 -11.91 -16.01
CA LEU A 520 16.40 -10.81 -15.47
C LEU A 520 16.95 -10.30 -14.12
N VAL A 521 17.53 -11.18 -13.31
CA VAL A 521 18.23 -10.82 -12.06
C VAL A 521 19.41 -9.92 -12.36
N GLN A 522 20.26 -10.29 -13.33
CA GLN A 522 21.43 -9.49 -13.68
C GLN A 522 21.04 -8.07 -14.13
N GLU A 523 20.04 -7.95 -15.00
CA GLU A 523 19.53 -6.64 -15.43
C GLU A 523 18.95 -5.83 -14.26
N SER A 524 18.20 -6.49 -13.38
CA SER A 524 17.50 -5.85 -12.25
C SER A 524 18.46 -5.40 -11.14
N VAL A 525 19.53 -6.17 -10.87
CA VAL A 525 20.59 -5.76 -9.95
C VAL A 525 21.24 -4.47 -10.42
N GLU A 526 21.54 -4.34 -11.72
CA GLU A 526 22.08 -3.08 -12.24
C GLU A 526 21.11 -1.91 -12.07
N GLN A 527 19.80 -2.13 -12.22
CA GLN A 527 18.79 -1.11 -11.94
C GLN A 527 18.79 -0.70 -10.47
N VAL A 528 18.87 -1.67 -9.55
CA VAL A 528 19.00 -1.45 -8.11
C VAL A 528 20.24 -0.60 -7.80
N LEU A 529 21.41 -0.95 -8.37
CA LEU A 529 22.64 -0.20 -8.18
C LEU A 529 22.54 1.22 -8.74
N ARG A 530 22.03 1.40 -9.97
CA ARG A 530 21.80 2.74 -10.55
C ARG A 530 20.89 3.59 -9.66
N VAL A 531 19.86 2.99 -9.07
CA VAL A 531 18.99 3.68 -8.11
C VAL A 531 19.74 4.00 -6.83
N ALA A 532 20.53 3.09 -6.26
CA ALA A 532 21.37 3.35 -5.10
C ALA A 532 22.36 4.53 -5.33
N GLU A 533 22.90 4.62 -6.54
CA GLU A 533 23.80 5.67 -7.02
C GLU A 533 23.10 7.01 -7.33
N GLY A 534 21.77 7.05 -7.26
CA GLY A 534 21.00 8.30 -7.31
C GLY A 534 20.10 8.47 -8.52
N ARG A 535 19.98 7.47 -9.39
CA ARG A 535 18.90 7.47 -10.40
C ARG A 535 17.56 7.52 -9.66
N ARG A 536 16.74 8.51 -9.98
CA ARG A 536 15.41 8.68 -9.38
C ARG A 536 14.48 7.60 -9.91
N THR A 537 13.77 6.93 -8.99
CA THR A 537 12.69 6.00 -9.35
C THR A 537 11.50 6.76 -9.94
N PHE A 538 10.53 6.06 -10.53
CA PHE A 538 9.30 6.73 -11.04
C PHE A 538 8.55 7.47 -9.93
N GLY A 539 8.32 6.83 -8.78
CA GLY A 539 7.68 7.50 -7.63
C GLY A 539 8.45 8.72 -7.14
N GLU A 540 9.79 8.68 -7.18
CA GLU A 540 10.60 9.85 -6.87
C GLU A 540 10.45 10.99 -7.88
N ARG A 541 10.29 10.70 -9.18
CA ARG A 541 10.07 11.71 -10.23
C ARG A 541 8.67 12.33 -10.15
N ALA A 542 7.69 11.53 -9.76
CA ALA A 542 6.31 11.97 -9.51
C ALA A 542 6.14 12.77 -8.20
N GLU A 543 7.22 12.99 -7.45
CA GLU A 543 7.20 13.65 -6.12
C GLU A 543 6.25 12.94 -5.12
N HIS A 544 6.07 11.63 -5.33
CA HIS A 544 5.26 10.75 -4.51
C HIS A 544 6.08 10.28 -3.29
N SER A 545 5.57 10.48 -2.08
CA SER A 545 6.30 10.22 -0.83
C SER A 545 5.33 10.18 0.34
N GLN A 546 5.03 8.98 0.81
CA GLN A 546 4.13 8.69 1.92
C GLN A 546 4.91 8.06 3.06
N ILE A 547 4.46 8.31 4.29
CA ILE A 547 5.00 7.70 5.51
C ILE A 547 3.87 7.52 6.51
N GLN A 548 3.89 6.40 7.22
CA GLN A 548 2.91 6.08 8.25
C GLN A 548 3.53 5.11 9.24
N ILE A 549 3.47 5.44 10.52
CA ILE A 549 3.92 4.54 11.59
C ILE A 549 2.81 3.52 11.84
N TRP A 550 3.19 2.26 12.05
CA TRP A 550 2.24 1.21 12.42
C TRP A 550 1.39 1.64 13.62
N ARG A 551 0.07 1.67 13.39
CA ARG A 551 -0.93 1.95 14.42
C ARG A 551 -1.20 0.71 15.25
N ASN A 552 -0.18 0.27 15.97
CA ASN A 552 -0.32 -0.84 16.90
C ASN A 552 -0.98 -0.32 18.18
N TRP A 553 -2.26 -0.67 18.39
CA TRP A 553 -3.03 -0.37 19.60
C TRP A 553 -2.83 -1.51 20.59
N TYR A 554 -1.60 -1.64 21.08
CA TYR A 554 -1.25 -2.71 21.98
C TYR A 554 -1.99 -2.57 23.32
N CYS A 555 -2.42 -3.69 23.89
CA CYS A 555 -2.95 -3.77 25.25
C CYS A 555 -1.93 -4.52 26.11
N GLU A 556 -1.27 -3.83 27.05
CA GLU A 556 -0.13 -4.38 27.81
C GLU A 556 -0.55 -5.29 28.96
N SER A 557 -1.81 -5.25 29.42
CA SER A 557 -2.24 -6.00 30.61
C SER A 557 -3.53 -6.79 30.44
N GLU A 558 -3.66 -7.90 31.18
CA GLU A 558 -4.94 -8.62 31.35
C GLU A 558 -6.04 -7.72 31.90
N ALA A 559 -5.71 -6.63 32.61
CA ALA A 559 -6.67 -5.65 33.10
C ALA A 559 -7.28 -4.82 31.96
N ASP A 560 -6.52 -4.56 30.89
CA ASP A 560 -7.03 -3.92 29.66
C ASP A 560 -7.97 -4.89 28.93
N VAL A 561 -7.60 -6.17 28.83
CA VAL A 561 -8.48 -7.22 28.29
C VAL A 561 -9.76 -7.35 29.13
N ALA A 562 -9.65 -7.28 30.47
CA ALA A 562 -10.81 -7.24 31.36
C ALA A 562 -11.64 -5.98 31.17
N ARG A 563 -11.06 -4.84 30.80
CA ARG A 563 -11.79 -3.62 30.45
C ARG A 563 -12.55 -3.77 29.11
N TYR A 564 -12.02 -4.51 28.14
CA TYR A 564 -12.74 -4.86 26.90
C TYR A 564 -13.75 -6.00 27.08
N ALA A 565 -13.48 -6.94 27.98
CA ALA A 565 -14.36 -8.05 28.31
C ALA A 565 -15.51 -7.64 29.26
N ASN A 566 -15.28 -6.62 30.11
CA ASN A 566 -16.27 -6.00 31.00
C ASN A 566 -16.87 -4.70 30.43
N ALA A 567 -16.32 -4.14 29.35
CA ALA A 567 -17.15 -3.37 28.44
C ALA A 567 -18.26 -4.31 28.02
N VAL A 568 -19.52 -3.87 28.14
CA VAL A 568 -20.67 -4.68 27.72
C VAL A 568 -20.33 -5.24 26.35
N ALA A 569 -20.08 -6.55 26.29
CA ALA A 569 -19.87 -7.20 25.01
C ALA A 569 -21.06 -6.80 24.14
N PRO A 570 -20.86 -6.23 22.93
CA PRO A 570 -21.88 -6.33 21.91
C PRO A 570 -22.27 -7.81 21.93
N SER A 571 -23.55 -8.10 22.15
CA SER A 571 -23.98 -9.39 22.68
C SER A 571 -23.26 -10.57 22.02
N ARG A 572 -22.95 -11.63 22.79
CA ARG A 572 -22.52 -12.93 22.22
C ARG A 572 -23.65 -13.68 21.51
N VAL A 573 -24.85 -13.14 21.57
CA VAL A 573 -25.88 -13.31 20.54
C VAL A 573 -25.46 -12.34 19.45
N PRO A 574 -25.29 -12.70 18.15
CA PRO A 574 -25.26 -11.68 17.10
C PRO A 574 -26.37 -10.70 17.47
N PHE A 575 -26.11 -9.39 17.64
CA PHE A 575 -27.19 -8.44 17.90
C PHE A 575 -28.30 -8.88 16.98
N ALA A 576 -29.39 -9.42 17.55
CA ALA A 576 -30.24 -10.34 16.80
C ALA A 576 -30.85 -9.50 15.73
N THR A 577 -30.24 -9.46 14.53
CA THR A 577 -30.04 -8.19 13.78
C THR A 577 -31.17 -7.29 14.16
N THR A 578 -30.96 -6.44 15.18
CA THR A 578 -31.77 -5.24 15.13
C THR A 578 -31.25 -4.73 13.82
N SER A 579 -32.07 -4.87 12.78
CA SER A 579 -32.06 -3.91 11.72
C SER A 579 -31.94 -2.64 12.51
N ILE A 580 -30.72 -2.10 12.57
CA ILE A 580 -30.58 -0.68 12.72
C ILE A 580 -31.41 -0.30 11.52
N GLU A 581 -32.67 0.07 11.76
CA GLU A 581 -33.38 0.88 10.80
C GLU A 581 -32.34 1.93 10.53
N LEU A 582 -31.70 1.82 9.37
CA LEU A 582 -30.76 2.80 8.90
C LEU A 582 -31.58 4.04 9.05
N ARG A 583 -31.32 4.84 10.09
CA ARG A 583 -31.91 6.17 10.15
C ARG A 583 -31.40 6.72 8.83
N PRO A 584 -32.30 6.99 7.87
CA PRO A 584 -31.84 7.53 6.60
C PRO A 584 -30.96 8.71 6.97
N LEU A 585 -29.87 8.93 6.23
CA LEU A 585 -29.05 10.12 6.39
C LEU A 585 -29.93 11.34 6.06
N TYR A 586 -30.80 11.71 7.00
CA TYR A 586 -31.64 12.87 6.94
C TYR A 586 -30.75 14.01 7.39
N PHE A 587 -30.14 14.65 6.42
CA PHE A 587 -29.56 15.98 6.58
C PHE A 587 -30.69 17.02 6.74
N ASP A 588 -31.62 16.83 7.69
CA ASP A 588 -32.70 17.78 7.92
C ASP A 588 -32.15 19.14 8.37
N GLY A 589 -31.00 19.14 9.07
CA GLY A 589 -30.32 20.37 9.51
C GLY A 589 -29.64 21.18 8.40
N LEU A 590 -29.63 20.69 7.16
CA LEU A 590 -28.99 21.35 6.01
C LEU A 590 -29.86 21.33 4.74
N ARG A 591 -31.13 20.97 4.87
CA ARG A 591 -32.13 21.29 3.85
C ARG A 591 -32.39 22.79 3.93
N PHE A 592 -31.72 23.56 3.09
CA PHE A 592 -32.21 24.88 2.79
C PHE A 592 -33.63 24.71 2.24
N GLU A 593 -34.65 25.22 2.95
CA GLU A 593 -36.08 25.14 2.57
C GLU A 593 -36.38 25.79 1.21
N LYS A 594 -35.39 26.43 0.59
CA LYS A 594 -35.44 26.94 -0.76
C LYS A 594 -34.27 26.35 -1.52
N GLU A 595 -34.52 25.93 -2.77
CA GLU A 595 -33.50 25.98 -3.81
C GLU A 595 -32.73 27.29 -3.61
N ILE A 596 -31.41 27.21 -3.40
CA ILE A 596 -30.58 28.41 -3.42
C ILE A 596 -30.69 28.93 -4.84
N GLY A 597 -31.67 29.82 -5.05
CA GLY A 597 -31.81 30.58 -6.27
C GLY A 597 -30.46 31.23 -6.52
N TRP A 598 -29.98 31.08 -7.75
CA TRP A 598 -28.76 31.69 -8.25
C TRP A 598 -28.60 33.09 -7.66
N VAL A 599 -27.63 33.25 -6.77
CA VAL A 599 -27.21 34.59 -6.36
C VAL A 599 -26.41 35.12 -7.52
N ASP A 600 -27.11 35.77 -8.44
CA ASP A 600 -26.51 36.67 -9.40
C ASP A 600 -25.60 37.63 -8.61
N SER A 601 -24.29 37.49 -8.84
CA SER A 601 -23.24 38.28 -8.20
C SER A 601 -23.42 39.80 -8.36
N THR A 602 -24.41 40.25 -9.14
CA THR A 602 -24.72 41.67 -9.36
C THR A 602 -25.82 42.23 -8.45
N ARG A 603 -26.57 41.43 -7.67
CA ARG A 603 -27.63 41.95 -6.79
C ARG A 603 -27.27 41.94 -5.31
N HIS A 604 -26.67 43.04 -4.87
CA HIS A 604 -26.60 43.43 -3.46
C HIS A 604 -28.00 43.66 -2.89
N ALA A 605 -28.50 42.71 -2.09
CA ALA A 605 -29.69 42.92 -1.26
C ALA A 605 -29.36 42.60 0.21
N LYS A 606 -29.25 43.67 1.00
CA LYS A 606 -29.43 43.75 2.46
C LYS A 606 -28.82 42.61 3.32
N GLY A 607 -27.57 42.81 3.74
CA GLY A 607 -27.19 42.62 5.15
C GLY A 607 -26.85 41.23 5.67
N GLU A 608 -27.13 40.14 4.94
CA GLU A 608 -26.69 38.80 5.36
C GLU A 608 -25.68 38.21 4.37
N GLN A 609 -24.40 38.24 4.74
CA GLN A 609 -23.35 37.51 4.04
C GLN A 609 -23.40 36.02 4.43
N VAL A 610 -24.27 35.24 3.78
CA VAL A 610 -24.03 33.79 3.70
C VAL A 610 -23.29 33.55 2.39
N ALA A 611 -21.97 33.62 2.42
CA ALA A 611 -21.15 33.16 1.30
C ALA A 611 -21.44 31.67 1.11
N ALA A 612 -22.23 31.31 0.10
CA ALA A 612 -22.43 29.92 -0.29
C ALA A 612 -21.05 29.34 -0.66
N ARG A 613 -20.43 28.60 0.26
CA ARG A 613 -19.11 28.00 0.06
C ARG A 613 -19.29 26.72 -0.76
N ALA A 614 -19.26 26.86 -2.08
CA ALA A 614 -19.13 25.72 -2.98
C ALA A 614 -17.66 25.31 -3.08
N GLY A 615 -17.34 24.04 -2.87
CA GLY A 615 -16.00 23.51 -2.99
C GLY A 615 -15.93 22.25 -3.86
N LEU A 616 -14.73 21.98 -4.35
CA LEU A 616 -14.39 20.72 -5.02
C LEU A 616 -13.67 19.82 -4.02
N VAL A 617 -14.24 18.64 -3.77
CA VAL A 617 -13.68 17.62 -2.89
C VAL A 617 -13.09 16.50 -3.71
N VAL A 618 -11.80 16.23 -3.53
CA VAL A 618 -11.15 15.06 -4.11
C VAL A 618 -11.15 13.96 -3.06
N PHE A 619 -11.92 12.90 -3.31
CA PHE A 619 -12.09 11.78 -2.39
C PHE A 619 -11.23 10.60 -2.83
N PRO A 620 -10.17 10.25 -2.09
CA PRO A 620 -9.45 9.00 -2.32
C PRO A 620 -10.27 7.84 -1.74
N THR A 621 -10.48 6.79 -2.53
CA THR A 621 -11.15 5.59 -2.02
C THR A 621 -10.24 4.71 -1.17
N SER A 622 -8.95 5.06 -1.03
CA SER A 622 -7.98 4.33 -0.22
C SER A 622 -6.81 5.17 0.26
N LEU A 623 -6.03 4.61 1.18
CA LEU A 623 -4.77 5.22 1.62
C LEU A 623 -3.77 5.40 0.46
N CYS A 624 -3.74 4.44 -0.47
CA CYS A 624 -2.83 4.45 -1.62
C CYS A 624 -3.16 5.61 -2.58
N SER A 625 -4.45 5.86 -2.86
CA SER A 625 -4.89 6.98 -3.70
C SER A 625 -4.88 8.33 -2.98
N GLY A 626 -4.69 8.35 -1.66
CA GLY A 626 -4.70 9.54 -0.81
C GLY A 626 -3.73 10.64 -1.25
N GLN A 627 -2.48 10.32 -1.58
CA GLN A 627 -1.53 11.34 -2.03
C GLN A 627 -1.79 11.77 -3.48
N ILE A 628 -2.33 10.92 -4.36
CA ILE A 628 -2.75 11.35 -5.70
C ILE A 628 -3.92 12.34 -5.59
N ALA A 629 -4.89 12.06 -4.72
CA ALA A 629 -5.97 12.99 -4.44
C ALA A 629 -5.44 14.34 -3.94
N ALA A 630 -4.41 14.33 -3.07
CA ALA A 630 -3.72 15.54 -2.62
C ALA A 630 -2.99 16.26 -3.75
N ILE A 631 -2.26 15.55 -4.62
CA ILE A 631 -1.57 16.12 -5.80
C ILE A 631 -2.60 16.79 -6.73
N ILE A 632 -3.73 16.14 -6.97
CA ILE A 632 -4.82 16.70 -7.78
C ILE A 632 -5.35 17.99 -7.13
N ALA A 633 -5.67 17.95 -5.83
CA ALA A 633 -6.18 19.11 -5.11
C ALA A 633 -5.18 20.28 -5.09
N ASP A 634 -3.89 20.01 -4.82
CA ASP A 634 -2.82 20.99 -4.85
C ASP A 634 -2.66 21.61 -6.25
N THR A 635 -2.61 20.78 -7.30
CA THR A 635 -2.48 21.25 -8.68
C THR A 635 -3.63 22.18 -9.06
N LEU A 636 -4.87 21.82 -8.69
CA LEU A 636 -6.04 22.67 -8.94
C LEU A 636 -6.04 23.96 -8.12
N ARG A 637 -5.56 23.92 -6.87
CA ARG A 637 -5.40 25.13 -6.03
C ARG A 637 -4.36 26.08 -6.60
N ASP A 638 -3.24 25.57 -7.09
CA ASP A 638 -2.17 26.40 -7.62
C ASP A 638 -2.55 27.00 -8.99
N TYR A 639 -3.24 26.21 -9.83
CA TYR A 639 -3.83 26.69 -11.08
C TYR A 639 -4.82 27.85 -10.83
N LYS A 640 -5.71 27.71 -9.81
CA LYS A 640 -6.62 28.78 -9.36
C LYS A 640 -5.90 30.07 -8.95
N ARG A 641 -4.72 29.94 -8.31
CA ARG A 641 -3.95 31.07 -7.78
C ARG A 641 -3.08 31.75 -8.82
N GLY A 642 -2.94 31.19 -10.03
CA GLY A 642 -2.03 31.68 -11.06
C GLY A 642 -0.55 31.49 -10.71
N ASN A 643 -0.22 30.54 -9.83
CA ASN A 643 1.12 30.37 -9.27
C ASN A 643 1.91 29.24 -9.97
N GLY A 644 2.76 29.58 -10.94
CA GLY A 644 3.96 28.81 -11.37
C GLY A 644 3.77 27.42 -12.02
N GLU A 645 4.53 27.14 -13.09
CA GLU A 645 4.50 25.85 -13.83
C GLU A 645 4.98 24.64 -12.98
N THR A 646 4.07 23.79 -12.52
CA THR A 646 4.42 22.41 -12.07
C THR A 646 4.34 21.43 -13.25
N GLN A 647 4.96 20.24 -13.13
CA GLN A 647 4.84 19.21 -14.17
C GLN A 647 3.37 18.85 -14.43
N TYR A 648 2.54 18.75 -13.38
CA TYR A 648 1.12 18.44 -13.51
C TYR A 648 0.31 19.61 -14.08
N MET A 649 0.72 20.87 -13.89
CA MET A 649 0.12 21.99 -14.61
C MET A 649 0.35 21.92 -16.11
N LYS A 650 1.56 21.54 -16.56
CA LYS A 650 1.80 21.36 -18.00
C LYS A 650 0.89 20.30 -18.62
N LEU A 651 0.54 19.26 -17.86
CA LEU A 651 -0.41 18.23 -18.30
C LEU A 651 -1.84 18.74 -18.40
N LEU A 652 -2.23 19.61 -17.47
CA LEU A 652 -3.51 20.31 -17.55
C LEU A 652 -3.52 21.28 -18.73
N ASP A 653 -2.48 22.08 -18.93
CA ASP A 653 -2.32 23.00 -20.07
C ASP A 653 -2.37 22.26 -21.42
N GLU A 654 -1.71 21.11 -21.55
CA GLU A 654 -1.81 20.24 -22.74
C GLU A 654 -3.27 19.80 -23.00
N CYS A 655 -3.98 19.38 -21.96
CA CYS A 655 -5.39 19.00 -22.06
C CYS A 655 -6.27 20.19 -22.50
N PHE A 656 -6.01 21.39 -21.99
CA PHE A 656 -6.79 22.58 -22.29
C PHE A 656 -6.46 23.20 -23.67
N SER A 657 -5.21 23.10 -24.12
CA SER A 657 -4.78 23.58 -25.44
C SER A 657 -5.43 22.83 -26.61
N GLY A 658 -5.89 21.58 -26.38
CA GLY A 658 -6.64 20.78 -27.36
C GLY A 658 -8.10 21.18 -27.56
N PHE A 659 -8.64 22.09 -26.72
CA PHE A 659 -10.02 22.60 -26.82
C PHE A 659 -10.00 24.07 -27.25
N SER A 660 -9.69 24.33 -28.52
CA SER A 660 -9.83 25.65 -29.13
C SER A 660 -11.32 26.08 -29.16
N GLY A 661 -11.79 26.75 -28.11
CA GLY A 661 -13.17 27.25 -28.01
C GLY A 661 -13.70 27.44 -26.59
N PHE A 662 -13.04 26.87 -25.57
CA PHE A 662 -13.38 27.13 -24.17
C PHE A 662 -12.44 28.19 -23.59
N SER A 663 -12.85 29.47 -23.67
CA SER A 663 -12.22 30.53 -22.92
C SER A 663 -12.69 30.47 -21.46
N GLY A 664 -11.82 30.04 -20.55
CA GLY A 664 -11.99 30.24 -19.10
C GLY A 664 -12.42 29.00 -18.33
N PHE A 665 -11.53 28.54 -17.45
CA PHE A 665 -11.80 27.53 -16.43
C PHE A 665 -12.76 28.13 -15.37
N PRO A 666 -13.86 27.48 -14.91
CA PRO A 666 -14.72 28.03 -13.85
C PRO A 666 -14.01 28.24 -12.51
N ILE A 667 -12.92 27.49 -12.24
CA ILE A 667 -12.08 27.75 -11.05
C ILE A 667 -11.30 29.08 -11.22
N SER A 668 -11.13 29.56 -12.45
CA SER A 668 -10.53 30.87 -12.80
C SER A 668 -11.55 32.02 -12.88
N GLU A 669 -12.85 31.73 -13.09
CA GLU A 669 -13.89 32.74 -12.91
C GLU A 669 -14.06 33.01 -11.41
N LYS A 670 -13.84 34.26 -11.02
CA LYS A 670 -13.92 34.70 -9.62
C LYS A 670 -15.35 34.52 -9.09
N GLY A 671 -15.68 33.36 -8.52
CA GLY A 671 -16.92 33.23 -7.76
C GLY A 671 -17.45 31.81 -7.49
N GLU A 672 -17.21 30.82 -8.35
CA GLU A 672 -18.01 29.58 -8.30
C GLU A 672 -17.43 28.48 -7.39
N VAL A 673 -16.11 28.36 -7.28
CA VAL A 673 -15.45 27.39 -6.37
C VAL A 673 -14.65 28.16 -5.33
N THR A 674 -15.03 28.08 -4.07
CA THR A 674 -14.41 28.79 -2.94
C THR A 674 -13.20 28.04 -2.37
N PHE A 675 -13.25 26.70 -2.32
CA PHE A 675 -12.14 25.85 -1.88
C PHE A 675 -11.98 24.60 -2.75
N VAL A 676 -10.78 24.04 -2.75
CA VAL A 676 -10.49 22.70 -3.29
C VAL A 676 -9.78 21.95 -2.18
N GLU A 677 -10.26 20.76 -1.82
CA GLU A 677 -9.68 19.97 -0.73
C GLU A 677 -9.63 18.49 -1.05
N SER A 678 -8.57 17.81 -0.62
CA SER A 678 -8.48 16.36 -0.67
C SER A 678 -8.82 15.76 0.69
N LEU A 679 -9.74 14.80 0.73
CA LEU A 679 -10.00 14.06 1.96
C LEU A 679 -8.87 13.06 2.24
N VAL A 680 -8.68 12.72 3.51
CA VAL A 680 -7.64 11.76 3.94
C VAL A 680 -8.32 10.43 4.23
N HIS A 681 -7.88 9.38 3.54
CA HIS A 681 -8.29 8.03 3.87
C HIS A 681 -7.52 7.53 5.10
N THR A 682 -8.21 6.85 6.01
CA THR A 682 -7.62 6.37 7.27
C THR A 682 -7.17 4.92 7.20
N GLU A 683 -7.65 4.13 6.27
CA GLU A 683 -7.42 2.67 6.26
C GLU A 683 -6.68 2.20 5.01
N GLY A 684 -5.78 1.22 5.18
CA GLY A 684 -5.14 0.53 4.06
C GLY A 684 -5.88 -0.76 3.71
N CYS A 685 -5.55 -1.34 2.56
CA CYS A 685 -6.31 -2.41 1.93
C CYS A 685 -6.25 -3.79 2.63
N ALA A 686 -5.62 -3.90 3.81
CA ALA A 686 -5.20 -5.16 4.43
C ALA A 686 -6.23 -5.84 5.33
N GLU A 687 -7.45 -5.30 5.48
CA GLU A 687 -8.44 -5.94 6.34
C GLU A 687 -9.11 -7.15 5.66
N GLY A 688 -9.05 -8.30 6.35
CA GLY A 688 -9.78 -9.50 5.99
C GLY A 688 -11.31 -9.35 6.10
N TYR A 689 -12.04 -10.34 5.61
CA TYR A 689 -13.50 -10.40 5.75
C TYR A 689 -13.90 -10.97 7.12
N GLY A 690 -14.68 -10.22 7.89
CA GLY A 690 -15.25 -10.63 9.18
C GLY A 690 -16.38 -9.70 9.64
N GLU A 691 -17.26 -10.15 10.55
CA GLU A 691 -18.41 -9.35 11.02
C GLU A 691 -18.00 -8.02 11.68
N SER A 692 -16.91 -8.01 12.45
CA SER A 692 -16.31 -6.81 13.06
C SER A 692 -15.77 -5.81 12.03
N ALA A 693 -15.12 -6.31 10.97
CA ALA A 693 -14.61 -5.50 9.86
C ALA A 693 -15.74 -4.89 9.02
N LEU A 694 -16.94 -5.48 9.03
CA LEU A 694 -18.13 -4.89 8.42
C LEU A 694 -18.66 -3.70 9.24
N ASP A 695 -18.62 -3.76 10.56
CA ASP A 695 -19.08 -2.66 11.41
C ASP A 695 -18.14 -1.44 11.38
N GLY A 696 -16.82 -1.67 11.31
CA GLY A 696 -15.84 -0.62 11.04
C GLY A 696 -16.11 0.09 9.70
N MET A 697 -16.34 -0.70 8.65
CA MET A 697 -16.68 -0.19 7.31
C MET A 697 -17.97 0.63 7.30
N LYS A 698 -19.03 0.21 8.00
CA LYS A 698 -20.27 1.01 8.09
C LYS A 698 -20.03 2.40 8.67
N ASN A 699 -19.15 2.53 9.66
CA ASN A 699 -18.80 3.85 10.21
C ASN A 699 -18.02 4.68 9.20
N TYR A 700 -17.06 4.06 8.51
CA TYR A 700 -16.33 4.70 7.42
C TYR A 700 -17.28 5.19 6.32
N ASP A 701 -18.17 4.34 5.83
CA ASP A 701 -19.14 4.65 4.76
C ASP A 701 -20.00 5.85 5.13
N ARG A 702 -20.54 5.88 6.36
CA ARG A 702 -21.34 7.01 6.85
C ARG A 702 -20.56 8.33 6.84
N VAL A 703 -19.29 8.32 7.26
CA VAL A 703 -18.44 9.51 7.28
C VAL A 703 -18.07 9.94 5.85
N ALA A 704 -17.64 9.00 5.02
CA ALA A 704 -17.26 9.21 3.63
C ALA A 704 -18.43 9.78 2.81
N MET A 705 -19.58 9.10 2.84
CA MET A 705 -20.81 9.54 2.17
C MET A 705 -21.28 10.87 2.72
N GLY A 706 -21.20 11.09 4.04
CA GLY A 706 -21.59 12.36 4.64
C GLY A 706 -20.76 13.54 4.14
N HIS A 707 -19.46 13.37 3.94
CA HIS A 707 -18.61 14.40 3.34
C HIS A 707 -18.88 14.60 1.84
N MET A 708 -19.09 13.51 1.09
CA MET A 708 -19.36 13.59 -0.36
C MET A 708 -20.72 14.21 -0.67
N LEU A 709 -21.73 13.97 0.17
CA LEU A 709 -23.08 14.51 0.02
C LEU A 709 -23.28 15.86 0.72
N HIS A 710 -22.25 16.37 1.41
CA HIS A 710 -22.34 17.63 2.12
C HIS A 710 -22.69 18.79 1.16
N PRO A 711 -23.58 19.73 1.52
CA PRO A 711 -23.98 20.84 0.64
C PRO A 711 -22.82 21.75 0.16
N PHE A 712 -21.72 21.80 0.93
CA PHE A 712 -20.50 22.52 0.52
C PHE A 712 -19.65 21.75 -0.51
N SER A 713 -19.82 20.43 -0.61
CA SER A 713 -19.13 19.56 -1.57
C SER A 713 -19.85 19.62 -2.92
N ARG A 714 -19.84 20.79 -3.55
CA ARG A 714 -20.56 21.05 -4.82
C ARG A 714 -20.09 20.13 -5.93
N PHE A 715 -18.80 19.81 -5.94
CA PHE A 715 -18.20 18.86 -6.86
C PHE A 715 -17.42 17.82 -6.06
N VAL A 716 -17.58 16.54 -6.40
CA VAL A 716 -16.80 15.45 -5.80
C VAL A 716 -16.13 14.68 -6.92
N PHE A 717 -14.82 14.47 -6.77
CA PHE A 717 -14.03 13.63 -7.65
C PHE A 717 -13.45 12.45 -6.87
N MET A 718 -13.87 11.24 -7.22
CA MET A 718 -13.43 10.01 -6.59
C MET A 718 -12.23 9.44 -7.34
N VAL A 719 -11.18 9.12 -6.60
CA VAL A 719 -9.94 8.54 -7.12
C VAL A 719 -9.75 7.17 -6.49
N GLU A 720 -9.95 6.12 -7.29
CA GLU A 720 -9.57 4.76 -6.91
C GLU A 720 -8.15 4.44 -7.39
N HIS A 721 -7.46 3.57 -6.65
CA HIS A 721 -6.28 2.92 -7.18
C HIS A 721 -6.67 1.72 -8.06
N GLY A 722 -7.62 0.90 -7.58
CA GLY A 722 -8.17 -0.30 -8.24
C GLY A 722 -7.79 -1.63 -7.56
N CYS A 723 -7.13 -1.61 -6.39
CA CYS A 723 -6.79 -2.82 -5.60
C CYS A 723 -7.57 -2.97 -4.29
N GLU A 724 -8.46 -2.03 -3.98
CA GLU A 724 -8.95 -1.84 -2.61
C GLU A 724 -10.28 -2.56 -2.37
N LYS A 725 -10.69 -2.62 -1.10
CA LYS A 725 -12.02 -3.13 -0.72
C LYS A 725 -13.13 -2.17 -1.14
N SER A 726 -12.86 -0.86 -1.07
CA SER A 726 -13.73 0.27 -1.38
C SER A 726 -13.57 0.74 -2.83
N LEU A 727 -13.71 -0.16 -3.81
CA LEU A 727 -13.69 0.22 -5.24
C LEU A 727 -14.82 1.19 -5.58
N LEU A 728 -14.74 1.86 -6.73
CA LEU A 728 -15.85 2.70 -7.21
C LEU A 728 -17.17 1.92 -7.33
N SER A 729 -17.11 0.61 -7.66
CA SER A 729 -18.28 -0.27 -7.71
C SER A 729 -18.88 -0.56 -6.34
N TYR A 730 -18.06 -0.62 -5.29
CA TYR A 730 -18.53 -0.75 -3.90
C TYR A 730 -19.38 0.47 -3.54
N PHE A 731 -18.86 1.67 -3.80
CA PHE A 731 -19.62 2.89 -3.58
C PHE A 731 -20.88 2.98 -4.45
N ASP A 732 -20.88 2.48 -5.69
CA ASP A 732 -22.09 2.44 -6.53
C ASP A 732 -23.22 1.63 -5.92
N LEU A 733 -22.90 0.46 -5.35
CA LEU A 733 -23.87 -0.37 -4.65
C LEU A 733 -24.43 0.38 -3.43
N HIS A 734 -23.56 0.88 -2.55
CA HIS A 734 -23.96 1.53 -1.30
C HIS A 734 -24.67 2.87 -1.52
N PHE A 735 -24.23 3.72 -2.46
CA PHE A 735 -24.93 4.96 -2.76
C PHE A 735 -26.33 4.72 -3.32
N ARG A 736 -26.51 3.69 -4.17
CA ARG A 736 -27.82 3.34 -4.71
C ARG A 736 -28.74 2.74 -3.64
N GLU A 737 -28.26 1.74 -2.91
CA GLU A 737 -29.05 1.00 -1.92
C GLU A 737 -29.35 1.84 -0.67
N ASP A 738 -28.34 2.53 -0.12
CA ASP A 738 -28.46 3.20 1.19
C ASP A 738 -28.92 4.66 1.08
N CYS A 739 -28.72 5.31 -0.07
CA CYS A 739 -28.97 6.75 -0.24
C CYS A 739 -29.80 7.13 -1.48
N GLY A 740 -30.15 6.18 -2.36
CA GLY A 740 -30.87 6.48 -3.60
C GLY A 740 -30.10 7.42 -4.54
N VAL A 741 -28.78 7.39 -4.49
CA VAL A 741 -27.87 8.26 -5.23
C VAL A 741 -27.16 7.49 -6.33
N GLU A 742 -27.19 8.00 -7.56
CA GLU A 742 -26.38 7.43 -8.64
C GLU A 742 -24.94 7.96 -8.62
N MET A 743 -23.96 7.06 -8.76
CA MET A 743 -22.54 7.43 -8.84
C MET A 743 -22.18 8.30 -10.04
N GLY A 744 -23.01 8.29 -11.09
CA GLY A 744 -22.81 9.11 -12.29
C GLY A 744 -22.77 10.62 -12.02
N LYS A 745 -23.23 11.08 -10.85
CA LYS A 745 -23.13 12.49 -10.44
C LYS A 745 -21.72 12.90 -9.99
N PHE A 746 -20.88 11.93 -9.64
CA PHE A 746 -19.51 12.16 -9.19
C PHE A 746 -18.54 11.94 -10.34
N GLY A 747 -17.50 12.76 -10.39
CA GLY A 747 -16.39 12.50 -11.29
C GLY A 747 -15.57 11.33 -10.76
N GLN A 748 -15.08 10.48 -11.65
CA GLN A 748 -14.44 9.23 -11.28
C GLN A 748 -13.17 9.01 -12.10
N ALA A 749 -12.11 8.55 -11.45
CA ALA A 749 -10.93 8.03 -12.12
C ALA A 749 -10.30 6.87 -11.33
N SER A 750 -9.58 6.04 -12.07
CA SER A 750 -8.96 4.83 -11.58
C SER A 750 -7.54 4.76 -12.09
N VAL A 751 -6.58 4.82 -11.16
CA VAL A 751 -5.16 4.90 -11.54
C VAL A 751 -4.72 3.73 -12.40
N GLN A 752 -5.20 2.53 -12.09
CA GLN A 752 -4.90 1.34 -12.86
C GLN A 752 -5.62 1.29 -14.21
N LYS A 753 -6.94 1.54 -14.22
CA LYS A 753 -7.73 1.42 -15.46
C LYS A 753 -7.38 2.53 -16.45
N ASP A 754 -6.93 3.68 -15.94
CA ASP A 754 -6.63 4.86 -16.74
C ASP A 754 -5.18 4.87 -17.24
N GLY A 755 -4.37 3.88 -16.86
CA GLY A 755 -2.99 3.77 -17.33
C GLY A 755 -2.04 4.73 -16.63
N GLY A 756 -2.21 4.90 -15.32
CA GLY A 756 -1.24 5.54 -14.46
C GLY A 756 -1.67 6.88 -13.86
N ILE A 757 -0.79 7.42 -13.01
CA ILE A 757 -1.03 8.67 -12.26
C ILE A 757 -1.25 9.83 -13.24
N HIS A 758 -0.42 9.89 -14.28
CA HIS A 758 -0.45 10.93 -15.30
C HIS A 758 -1.82 11.03 -15.99
N ASN A 759 -2.36 9.91 -16.46
CA ASN A 759 -3.64 9.88 -17.15
C ASN A 759 -4.82 10.12 -16.19
N THR A 760 -4.69 9.68 -14.95
CA THR A 760 -5.67 9.96 -13.88
C THR A 760 -5.78 11.47 -13.62
N VAL A 761 -4.64 12.16 -13.49
CA VAL A 761 -4.63 13.62 -13.34
C VAL A 761 -5.19 14.30 -14.58
N LYS A 762 -4.88 13.82 -15.80
CA LYS A 762 -5.48 14.35 -17.04
C LYS A 762 -7.00 14.24 -17.06
N LYS A 763 -7.57 13.12 -16.58
CA LYS A 763 -9.04 12.93 -16.48
C LYS A 763 -9.71 13.98 -15.62
N VAL A 764 -9.05 14.49 -14.58
CA VAL A 764 -9.56 15.61 -13.78
C VAL A 764 -9.81 16.85 -14.64
N GLY A 765 -8.91 17.14 -15.59
CA GLY A 765 -9.06 18.25 -16.52
C GLY A 765 -10.31 18.14 -17.41
N PHE A 766 -10.77 16.91 -17.72
CA PHE A 766 -11.97 16.68 -18.53
C PHE A 766 -13.30 16.77 -17.75
N LEU A 767 -13.26 16.79 -16.42
CA LEU A 767 -14.46 16.96 -15.58
C LEU A 767 -15.18 18.29 -15.85
N GLU A 768 -14.42 19.33 -16.21
CA GLU A 768 -14.98 20.63 -16.57
C GLU A 768 -15.96 20.50 -17.74
N VAL A 769 -15.60 19.75 -18.79
CA VAL A 769 -16.48 19.57 -19.96
C VAL A 769 -17.75 18.83 -19.57
N HIS A 770 -17.63 17.83 -18.68
CA HIS A 770 -18.76 17.03 -18.23
C HIS A 770 -19.72 17.84 -17.36
N TYR A 771 -19.20 18.57 -16.37
CA TYR A 771 -20.01 19.41 -15.47
C TYR A 771 -20.56 20.66 -16.18
N SER A 772 -19.78 21.30 -17.06
CA SER A 772 -20.27 22.41 -17.89
C SER A 772 -21.45 21.99 -18.77
N ARG A 773 -21.47 20.75 -19.27
CA ARG A 773 -22.59 20.21 -20.07
C ARG A 773 -23.81 19.86 -19.21
N LEU A 774 -23.62 19.23 -18.06
CA LEU A 774 -24.70 18.90 -17.12
C LEU A 774 -25.42 20.16 -16.60
N PHE A 775 -24.69 21.26 -16.38
CA PHE A 775 -25.24 22.48 -15.79
C PHE A 775 -25.58 23.60 -16.78
N ARG A 776 -24.95 23.67 -17.97
CA ARG A 776 -25.42 24.57 -19.06
C ARG A 776 -26.59 23.98 -19.84
N GLY A 777 -26.89 22.69 -19.67
CA GLY A 777 -28.06 22.03 -20.24
C GLY A 777 -29.39 22.39 -19.56
N SER A 778 -29.38 22.96 -18.35
CA SER A 778 -30.60 23.33 -17.61
C SER A 778 -31.10 24.74 -17.86
N SER A 779 -30.50 25.51 -18.78
CA SER A 779 -31.00 26.84 -19.17
C SER A 779 -31.77 26.85 -20.50
N ARG A 780 -32.17 25.67 -20.99
CA ARG A 780 -33.12 25.50 -22.09
C ARG A 780 -34.05 24.32 -21.84
N GLN A 781 -34.93 24.46 -20.86
CA GLN A 781 -36.28 23.90 -20.90
C GLN A 781 -37.25 24.91 -20.31
#